data_AF-A0AA88WAL6-F1
#
_entry.id   AF-A0AA88WAL6-F1
#
_cell.length_a   1.000
_cell.length_b   1.000
_cell.length_c   1.000
_cell.angle_alpha   90.00
_cell.angle_beta   90.00
_cell.angle_gamma   90.00
#
_symmetry.space_group_name_H-M   'P 1'
#
loop_
_entity.id
_entity.type
_entity.pdbx_description
1 polymer ?
#
loop_
_entity_poly.entity_id
_entity_poly.type
_entity_poly.pdbx_seq_one_letter_code
_entity_poly.pdbx_strand_id
1 'polypeptide(L)'
;MPQAAESGSISVQTQPERSKNKLPNFLLSVRLKYVKLGYHYLISHAMYLLLTPLLFVASAQVSTLTPQDVIQLWNHRKFNLVTVVLCSALMVFLATLYFMSRPKKIYLVNFACFKPEPARMCTKEIFMERSGQAGTFSDENLAFQKKILERSGLGQKTYFPEAVLRVPPNPCMAEARKEAEMVMFGAIDELLAKTGVKAKDIGILVVNCSLFNPTPSLSAMVVNHYKLRGNVLSYNLGGMGCSAGLISIDLAKQLLQVQPNSYALVVSMENITLNWYFGNNRSMLVSNCLFRMGGAAILLSNRSSDRRRSKYQLIHTIRTHKGADDRSYGCVFQEEDEQKKIGVALSKDLMAVAGEALKTNITTLGPLVLPMSEQLLFFATLVARKVFKMKIKPYIPDFKLAFEHFCIHAGGRAVLDELEKNLELSEWHMEPSRMTLYRFGNTSSSSLWYELAYTEAKGRIRKGDRTWQIAFGSGFKCNSAVWSALRTIDPAKEKNPWMDEINEFPVHVPKVEHIGVACCCVSQNLTMGSLPLRDEKILKLMTRPFLIRLRYVKLGYQYLVAHSTYVLLVPLLVIVSVHISTLNGQDFLQICYNHLEFNLVSVILCSALAIFSVTVNFMSRPRKVYLVDFTCYKPDANLMCSKEKFLELSSHVGIFTKENIAFQRKILERSGLGQKTYFPEALVRSPPNPCLAEAKKEAEMVMFGAIDRLLAKTCVKVKDIGILVVNSGVFNPTPSLSATVVNHYKLRSNILSYNLAGMGCSAGIISVDLAKHLLQVNPNSYALVVSMETITLSWYLGNNRPMLVTNCIFRMGGAAILLSNRPSDRGRSKYQLLQTVRTHNGSDDKSYKCVLQEEDEARTTGVTLSKDVMAVAGEALRTNITTLGPLVLPMSEQLLFFATLVARKVFKAKIKAYIPDFKLAFEHFCIHAGGRAVLDELEKSLELTEWHMEPSRMTLYRFGNTSSSSLWYELAYTEAKGRMKKGDRIWQIAFGSGFKCNSAAWLALRSIDPSKEKNVWTDEINDFPVHVPLVQRIGS
;
A
#
# COMPACT_ATOMS: atom_id res chain seq x y z
N MET A 1 27.58 -62.47 -24.86
CA MET A 1 28.95 -62.92 -25.18
C MET A 1 28.97 -63.45 -26.61
N PRO A 2 30.03 -63.25 -27.41
CA PRO A 2 31.24 -62.47 -27.10
C PRO A 2 31.14 -60.92 -27.12
N GLN A 3 31.47 -60.26 -28.23
CA GLN A 3 32.41 -59.11 -28.31
C GLN A 3 32.05 -58.12 -29.45
N ALA A 4 32.57 -56.89 -29.56
CA ALA A 4 33.25 -55.98 -28.60
C ALA A 4 33.29 -54.54 -29.20
N ALA A 5 33.46 -53.51 -28.36
CA ALA A 5 33.76 -52.13 -28.78
C ALA A 5 34.39 -51.32 -27.62
N GLU A 6 35.29 -50.41 -27.96
CA GLU A 6 36.40 -49.87 -27.17
C GLU A 6 36.08 -48.88 -26.02
N SER A 7 37.13 -48.62 -25.23
CA SER A 7 37.15 -47.81 -24.01
C SER A 7 37.37 -46.31 -24.24
N GLY A 8 36.58 -45.47 -23.56
CA GLY A 8 36.88 -44.06 -23.29
C GLY A 8 36.84 -43.78 -21.79
N SER A 9 37.93 -43.25 -21.21
CA SER A 9 38.11 -43.10 -19.76
C SER A 9 37.32 -41.92 -19.19
N ILE A 10 36.42 -42.20 -18.24
CA ILE A 10 35.78 -41.16 -17.42
C ILE A 10 36.68 -40.87 -16.21
N SER A 11 37.17 -39.64 -16.12
CA SER A 11 37.99 -39.19 -14.99
C SER A 11 37.17 -39.07 -13.71
N VAL A 12 37.60 -39.78 -12.67
CA VAL A 12 37.04 -39.65 -11.32
C VAL A 12 37.42 -38.28 -10.77
N GLN A 13 36.49 -37.32 -10.80
CA GLN A 13 36.65 -36.08 -10.04
C GLN A 13 36.48 -36.40 -8.55
N THR A 14 37.59 -36.33 -7.82
CA THR A 14 37.64 -36.39 -6.36
C THR A 14 36.73 -35.34 -5.74
N GLN A 15 35.96 -35.73 -4.72
CA GLN A 15 35.12 -34.80 -3.97
C GLN A 15 35.97 -33.69 -3.35
N PRO A 16 35.59 -32.41 -3.46
CA PRO A 16 36.26 -31.35 -2.71
C PRO A 16 35.98 -31.51 -1.21
N GLU A 17 37.04 -31.40 -0.40
CA GLU A 17 36.97 -31.60 1.05
C GLU A 17 35.93 -30.73 1.76
N ARG A 18 35.43 -31.23 2.90
CA ARG A 18 34.53 -30.51 3.82
C ARG A 18 35.19 -29.21 4.34
N SER A 19 34.99 -28.13 3.60
CA SER A 19 35.21 -26.75 4.07
C SER A 19 34.43 -26.51 5.37
N LYS A 20 35.14 -26.26 6.48
CA LYS A 20 34.53 -25.87 7.76
C LYS A 20 33.82 -24.52 7.56
N ASN A 21 32.50 -24.50 7.71
CA ASN A 21 31.64 -23.31 7.59
C ASN A 21 32.17 -22.10 8.39
N LYS A 22 32.96 -21.25 7.73
CA LYS A 22 33.26 -19.88 8.18
C LYS A 22 32.40 -18.92 7.37
N LEU A 23 31.63 -18.09 8.08
CA LEU A 23 30.82 -17.02 7.49
C LEU A 23 31.69 -16.09 6.62
N PRO A 24 31.19 -15.61 5.46
CA PRO A 24 31.96 -14.77 4.56
C PRO A 24 32.29 -13.42 5.21
N ASN A 25 33.57 -13.07 5.22
CA ASN A 25 34.04 -11.81 5.80
C ASN A 25 33.63 -10.63 4.87
N PHE A 26 32.82 -9.69 5.38
CA PHE A 26 32.01 -8.72 4.60
C PHE A 26 32.78 -7.72 3.70
N LEU A 27 34.11 -7.80 3.68
CA LEU A 27 35.01 -6.73 3.31
C LEU A 27 35.23 -6.56 1.79
N LEU A 28 34.86 -7.54 0.98
CA LEU A 28 35.48 -7.73 -0.36
C LEU A 28 34.76 -7.11 -1.56
N SER A 29 33.55 -6.54 -1.43
CA SER A 29 32.96 -5.79 -2.56
C SER A 29 32.08 -4.60 -2.17
N VAL A 30 32.27 -3.50 -2.91
CA VAL A 30 31.42 -2.29 -2.99
C VAL A 30 31.43 -1.84 -4.46
N ARG A 31 30.27 -1.63 -5.09
CA ARG A 31 30.18 -1.27 -6.53
C ARG A 31 30.42 0.24 -6.77
N LEU A 32 30.91 0.62 -7.96
CA LEU A 32 31.29 2.00 -8.31
C LEU A 32 30.14 3.04 -8.31
N LYS A 33 28.88 2.60 -8.20
CA LYS A 33 27.69 3.47 -8.29
C LYS A 33 27.65 4.56 -7.20
N TYR A 34 28.30 4.35 -6.06
CA TYR A 34 28.28 5.27 -4.92
C TYR A 34 29.14 6.54 -5.11
N VAL A 35 30.13 6.53 -6.02
CA VAL A 35 30.93 7.73 -6.34
C VAL A 35 30.05 8.83 -6.96
N LYS A 36 29.03 8.45 -7.75
CA LYS A 36 28.03 9.40 -8.28
C LYS A 36 27.16 10.04 -7.20
N LEU A 37 26.97 9.39 -6.06
CA LEU A 37 26.20 9.96 -4.94
C LEU A 37 26.98 11.07 -4.25
N GLY A 38 28.28 10.88 -4.02
CA GLY A 38 29.18 11.92 -3.51
C GLY A 38 29.23 13.16 -4.42
N TYR A 39 29.39 12.95 -5.74
CA TYR A 39 29.31 14.03 -6.73
C TYR A 39 27.96 14.76 -6.70
N HIS A 40 26.85 14.03 -6.68
CA HIS A 40 25.52 14.64 -6.64
C HIS A 40 25.28 15.42 -5.34
N TYR A 41 25.79 14.94 -4.21
CA TYR A 41 25.72 15.63 -2.92
C TYR A 41 26.53 16.93 -2.94
N LEU A 42 27.77 16.89 -3.46
CA LEU A 42 28.66 18.05 -3.56
C LEU A 42 28.07 19.12 -4.51
N ILE A 43 27.47 18.72 -5.63
CA ILE A 43 26.73 19.62 -6.54
C ILE A 43 25.45 20.17 -5.88
N SER A 44 24.68 19.33 -5.15
CA SER A 44 23.44 19.77 -4.50
C SER A 44 23.68 20.75 -3.35
N HIS A 45 24.85 20.69 -2.71
CA HIS A 45 25.25 21.58 -1.63
C HIS A 45 26.24 22.66 -2.06
N ALA A 46 26.69 22.67 -3.33
CA ALA A 46 27.61 23.69 -3.86
C ALA A 46 27.07 25.10 -3.69
N MET A 47 25.77 25.33 -3.90
CA MET A 47 25.18 26.65 -3.62
C MET A 47 25.33 27.06 -2.15
N TYR A 48 25.14 26.16 -1.19
CA TYR A 48 25.35 26.49 0.22
C TYR A 48 26.83 26.73 0.51
N LEU A 49 27.72 25.86 0.03
CA LEU A 49 29.18 25.99 0.20
C LEU A 49 29.75 27.28 -0.42
N LEU A 50 29.16 27.78 -1.51
CA LEU A 50 29.54 29.04 -2.17
C LEU A 50 28.84 30.27 -1.57
N LEU A 51 27.61 30.12 -1.05
CA LEU A 51 26.87 31.22 -0.42
C LEU A 51 27.23 31.45 1.05
N THR A 52 27.67 30.45 1.82
CA THR A 52 28.07 30.69 3.22
C THR A 52 29.26 31.64 3.37
N PRO A 53 30.33 31.57 2.54
CA PRO A 53 31.36 32.62 2.53
C PRO A 53 30.81 33.99 2.17
N LEU A 54 29.93 34.07 1.16
CA LEU A 54 29.28 35.32 0.74
C LEU A 54 28.40 35.94 1.84
N LEU A 55 27.61 35.11 2.54
CA LEU A 55 26.81 35.53 3.70
C LEU A 55 27.68 35.92 4.89
N PHE A 56 28.82 35.26 5.11
CA PHE A 56 29.78 35.61 6.15
C PHE A 56 30.45 36.95 5.85
N VAL A 57 30.90 37.18 4.61
CA VAL A 57 31.44 38.47 4.14
C VAL A 57 30.39 39.58 4.22
N ALA A 58 29.15 39.34 3.78
CA ALA A 58 28.07 40.31 3.90
C ALA A 58 27.72 40.61 5.37
N SER A 59 27.72 39.59 6.25
CA SER A 59 27.50 39.79 7.70
C SER A 59 28.65 40.55 8.35
N ALA A 60 29.89 40.30 7.93
CA ALA A 60 31.06 41.06 8.36
C ALA A 60 30.95 42.53 7.92
N GLN A 61 30.60 42.80 6.65
CA GLN A 61 30.34 44.16 6.15
C GLN A 61 29.20 44.87 6.88
N VAL A 62 28.12 44.15 7.21
CA VAL A 62 27.02 44.70 8.03
C VAL A 62 27.48 44.98 9.46
N SER A 63 28.37 44.15 10.03
CA SER A 63 28.94 44.39 11.36
C SER A 63 29.94 45.56 11.42
N THR A 64 30.45 46.01 10.28
CA THR A 64 31.29 47.23 10.18
C THR A 64 30.51 48.52 9.95
N LEU A 65 29.18 48.48 9.83
CA LEU A 65 28.35 49.68 9.69
C LEU A 65 28.27 50.47 11.00
N THR A 66 28.68 51.73 10.98
CA THR A 66 28.48 52.65 12.11
C THR A 66 27.06 53.24 12.11
N PRO A 67 26.57 53.78 13.24
CA PRO A 67 25.30 54.52 13.26
C PRO A 67 25.29 55.72 12.29
N GLN A 68 26.45 56.34 12.04
CA GLN A 68 26.58 57.41 11.05
C GLN A 68 26.46 56.89 9.62
N ASP A 69 26.97 55.70 9.31
CA ASP A 69 26.75 55.06 7.99
C ASP A 69 25.28 54.70 7.78
N VAL A 70 24.58 54.27 8.83
CA VAL A 70 23.13 54.01 8.78
C VAL A 70 22.35 55.31 8.56
N ILE A 71 22.75 56.41 9.21
CA ILE A 71 22.15 57.74 9.01
C ILE A 71 22.50 58.31 7.63
N GLN A 72 23.72 58.11 7.11
CA GLN A 72 24.08 58.49 5.74
C GLN A 72 23.32 57.65 4.72
N LEU A 73 23.20 56.32 4.91
CA LEU A 73 22.34 55.48 4.08
C LEU A 73 20.90 55.98 4.12
N TRP A 74 20.37 56.33 5.30
CA TRP A 74 19.03 56.87 5.52
C TRP A 74 18.83 58.20 4.77
N ASN A 75 19.78 59.13 4.88
CA ASN A 75 19.71 60.46 4.27
C ASN A 75 19.99 60.43 2.75
N HIS A 76 20.78 59.47 2.26
CA HIS A 76 20.90 59.18 0.82
C HIS A 76 19.73 58.35 0.27
N ARG A 77 18.70 57.99 1.08
CA ARG A 77 17.52 57.25 0.57
C ARG A 77 16.57 58.12 -0.27
N LYS A 78 17.02 58.46 -1.47
CA LYS A 78 16.20 58.22 -2.68
C LYS A 78 16.08 56.71 -2.95
N PHE A 79 15.71 55.91 -1.94
CA PHE A 79 15.27 54.54 -2.19
C PHE A 79 13.88 54.65 -2.79
N ASN A 80 13.85 54.59 -4.11
CA ASN A 80 12.66 54.46 -4.91
C ASN A 80 11.73 53.43 -4.24
N LEU A 81 10.50 53.84 -3.88
CA LEU A 81 9.54 53.00 -3.14
C LEU A 81 9.33 51.66 -3.87
N VAL A 82 9.38 51.73 -5.21
CA VAL A 82 9.46 50.60 -6.16
C VAL A 82 10.47 49.55 -5.70
N THR A 83 11.72 49.92 -5.38
CA THR A 83 12.80 48.97 -5.03
C THR A 83 12.50 48.24 -3.73
N VAL A 84 12.01 48.93 -2.70
CA VAL A 84 11.66 48.30 -1.41
C VAL A 84 10.47 47.35 -1.57
N VAL A 85 9.45 47.75 -2.34
CA VAL A 85 8.29 46.91 -2.66
C VAL A 85 8.72 45.70 -3.50
N LEU A 86 9.56 45.87 -4.52
CA LEU A 86 10.09 44.79 -5.35
C LEU A 86 10.91 43.78 -4.54
N CYS A 87 11.85 44.22 -3.71
CA CYS A 87 12.63 43.34 -2.86
C CYS A 87 11.75 42.57 -1.85
N SER A 88 10.75 43.25 -1.27
CA SER A 88 9.80 42.62 -0.34
C SER A 88 8.91 41.58 -1.04
N ALA A 89 8.38 41.92 -2.22
CA ALA A 89 7.58 41.01 -3.04
C ALA A 89 8.41 39.80 -3.50
N LEU A 90 9.66 40.00 -3.92
CA LEU A 90 10.59 38.93 -4.29
C LEU A 90 10.89 38.02 -3.09
N MET A 91 11.11 38.58 -1.90
CA MET A 91 11.32 37.79 -0.67
C MET A 91 10.08 36.96 -0.30
N VAL A 92 8.87 37.53 -0.38
CA VAL A 92 7.61 36.79 -0.15
C VAL A 92 7.39 35.71 -1.22
N PHE A 93 7.69 36.01 -2.48
CA PHE A 93 7.65 35.07 -3.60
C PHE A 93 8.61 33.89 -3.36
N LEU A 94 9.89 34.15 -3.12
CA LEU A 94 10.91 33.13 -2.85
C LEU A 94 10.61 32.32 -1.59
N ALA A 95 10.15 32.96 -0.51
CA ALA A 95 9.72 32.26 0.70
C ALA A 95 8.52 31.34 0.43
N THR A 96 7.52 31.80 -0.32
CA THR A 96 6.36 30.98 -0.68
C THR A 96 6.76 29.81 -1.58
N LEU A 97 7.59 30.05 -2.60
CA LEU A 97 8.16 28.98 -3.45
C LEU A 97 8.90 27.93 -2.61
N TYR A 98 9.71 28.36 -1.65
CA TYR A 98 10.44 27.50 -0.73
C TYR A 98 9.52 26.67 0.18
N PHE A 99 8.46 27.28 0.72
CA PHE A 99 7.49 26.54 1.54
C PHE A 99 6.59 25.61 0.72
N MET A 100 6.22 25.97 -0.52
CA MET A 100 5.42 25.14 -1.41
C MET A 100 6.19 23.98 -2.05
N SER A 101 7.47 24.16 -2.34
CA SER A 101 8.34 23.13 -2.92
C SER A 101 8.79 22.08 -1.90
N ARG A 102 8.65 22.34 -0.60
CA ARG A 102 9.06 21.42 0.46
C ARG A 102 8.04 20.27 0.65
N PRO A 103 8.51 19.02 0.83
CA PRO A 103 7.63 17.92 1.17
C PRO A 103 6.98 18.15 2.53
N LYS A 104 5.72 17.69 2.67
CA LYS A 104 4.97 17.79 3.91
C LYS A 104 5.64 16.94 4.98
N LYS A 105 5.85 17.52 6.17
CA LYS A 105 6.34 16.76 7.33
C LYS A 105 5.28 15.73 7.74
N ILE A 106 5.73 14.50 8.00
CA ILE A 106 4.87 13.41 8.48
C ILE A 106 5.16 13.21 9.96
N TYR A 107 4.10 13.23 10.76
CA TYR A 107 4.15 13.07 12.21
C TYR A 107 3.50 11.75 12.61
N LEU A 108 4.13 11.04 13.53
CA LEU A 108 3.55 9.93 14.26
C LEU A 108 2.82 10.49 15.49
N VAL A 109 1.49 10.54 15.41
CA VAL A 109 0.65 11.13 16.45
C VAL A 109 0.73 10.26 17.71
N ASN A 110 0.40 8.99 17.57
CA ASN A 110 0.65 7.94 18.56
C ASN A 110 0.58 6.55 17.87
N PHE A 111 0.92 5.50 18.62
CA PHE A 111 0.72 4.10 18.23
C PHE A 111 0.24 3.27 19.44
N ALA A 112 -0.26 2.08 19.17
CA ALA A 112 -0.67 1.09 20.16
C ALA A 112 -0.28 -0.31 19.67
N CYS A 113 0.00 -1.20 20.62
CA CYS A 113 0.36 -2.60 20.35
C CYS A 113 -0.57 -3.50 21.16
N PHE A 114 -1.15 -4.50 20.52
CA PHE A 114 -2.08 -5.41 21.16
C PHE A 114 -1.36 -6.29 22.20
N LYS A 115 -1.87 -6.34 23.43
CA LYS A 115 -1.45 -7.28 24.47
C LYS A 115 -2.55 -8.33 24.61
N PRO A 116 -2.34 -9.58 24.15
CA PRO A 116 -3.33 -10.63 24.33
C PRO A 116 -3.61 -10.92 25.81
N GLU A 117 -4.83 -11.38 26.10
CA GLU A 117 -5.26 -11.76 27.45
C GLU A 117 -4.41 -12.92 28.02
N PRO A 118 -4.19 -13.00 29.34
CA PRO A 118 -3.40 -14.06 29.97
C PRO A 118 -3.85 -15.49 29.64
N ALA A 119 -5.14 -15.72 29.36
CA ALA A 119 -5.67 -17.03 28.95
C ALA A 119 -5.11 -17.55 27.61
N ARG A 120 -4.46 -16.69 26.81
CA ARG A 120 -3.79 -17.06 25.55
C ARG A 120 -2.28 -17.23 25.70
N MET A 121 -1.77 -17.15 26.94
CA MET A 121 -0.37 -17.35 27.25
C MET A 121 0.03 -18.81 27.05
N CYS A 122 1.18 -19.03 26.44
CA CYS A 122 1.71 -20.32 26.07
C CYS A 122 3.18 -20.39 26.49
N THR A 123 3.45 -21.23 27.48
CA THR A 123 4.81 -21.60 27.87
C THR A 123 5.39 -22.61 26.88
N LYS A 124 6.69 -22.87 26.95
CA LYS A 124 7.35 -23.87 26.10
C LYS A 124 6.85 -25.29 26.38
N GLU A 125 6.48 -25.56 27.62
CA GLU A 125 5.94 -26.84 28.10
C GLU A 125 4.53 -27.04 27.51
N ILE A 126 3.65 -26.04 27.63
CA ILE A 126 2.31 -26.06 27.01
C ILE A 126 2.41 -26.21 25.49
N PHE A 127 3.32 -25.48 24.83
CA PHE A 127 3.54 -25.63 23.39
C PHE A 127 3.88 -27.08 23.04
N MET A 128 4.82 -27.70 23.76
CA MET A 128 5.24 -29.08 23.50
C MET A 128 4.14 -30.10 23.81
N GLU A 129 3.39 -29.90 24.90
CA GLU A 129 2.24 -30.73 25.28
C GLU A 129 1.16 -30.71 24.17
N ARG A 130 0.75 -29.51 23.73
CA ARG A 130 -0.25 -29.32 22.66
C ARG A 130 0.24 -29.84 21.32
N SER A 131 1.54 -29.71 21.04
CA SER A 131 2.15 -30.25 19.81
C SER A 131 2.15 -31.79 19.81
N GLY A 132 2.41 -32.44 20.95
CA GLY A 132 2.27 -33.89 21.09
C GLY A 132 0.81 -34.34 20.95
N GLN A 133 -0.11 -33.66 21.64
CA GLN A 133 -1.55 -33.95 21.60
C GLN A 133 -2.21 -33.68 20.24
N ALA A 134 -1.58 -32.89 19.36
CA ALA A 134 -2.06 -32.70 17.99
C ALA A 134 -1.95 -33.99 17.13
N GLY A 135 -1.11 -34.96 17.52
CA GLY A 135 -1.01 -36.27 16.86
C GLY A 135 -0.41 -36.27 15.44
N THR A 136 0.04 -35.12 14.93
CA THR A 136 0.53 -34.97 13.54
C THR A 136 2.06 -35.02 13.38
N PHE A 137 2.82 -34.88 14.47
CA PHE A 137 4.28 -34.78 14.44
C PHE A 137 4.94 -36.06 14.96
N SER A 138 6.00 -36.51 14.30
CA SER A 138 6.82 -37.63 14.80
C SER A 138 7.65 -37.22 16.03
N ASP A 139 8.04 -38.19 16.86
CA ASP A 139 8.87 -37.94 18.05
C ASP A 139 10.18 -37.21 17.73
N GLU A 140 10.84 -37.57 16.61
CA GLU A 140 12.01 -36.85 16.12
C GLU A 140 11.75 -35.36 15.85
N ASN A 141 10.55 -35.03 15.34
CA ASN A 141 10.17 -33.67 15.01
C ASN A 141 9.61 -32.91 16.21
N LEU A 142 9.02 -33.59 17.19
CA LEU A 142 8.78 -33.01 18.52
C LEU A 142 10.11 -32.69 19.22
N ALA A 143 11.09 -33.59 19.19
CA ALA A 143 12.44 -33.33 19.70
C ALA A 143 13.15 -32.19 18.95
N PHE A 144 12.96 -32.09 17.63
CA PHE A 144 13.43 -30.94 16.84
C PHE A 144 12.76 -29.63 17.28
N GLN A 145 11.42 -29.58 17.39
CA GLN A 145 10.69 -28.41 17.86
C GLN A 145 11.14 -27.97 19.26
N LYS A 146 11.29 -28.93 20.20
CA LYS A 146 11.87 -28.69 21.53
C LYS A 146 13.20 -27.98 21.42
N LYS A 147 14.16 -28.55 20.67
CA LYS A 147 15.51 -27.98 20.46
C LYS A 147 15.51 -26.58 19.82
N ILE A 148 14.52 -26.26 18.98
CA ILE A 148 14.36 -24.91 18.43
C ILE A 148 13.84 -23.95 19.51
N LEU A 149 12.82 -24.32 20.29
CA LEU A 149 12.28 -23.51 21.38
C LEU A 149 13.33 -23.20 22.45
N GLU A 150 14.11 -24.19 22.87
CA GLU A 150 15.21 -24.03 23.85
C GLU A 150 16.27 -23.00 23.40
N ARG A 151 16.40 -22.75 22.08
CA ARG A 151 17.40 -21.85 21.47
C ARG A 151 16.82 -20.58 20.85
N SER A 152 15.49 -20.48 20.79
CA SER A 152 14.74 -19.46 20.07
C SER A 152 14.97 -18.03 20.59
N GLY A 153 15.31 -17.90 21.88
CA GLY A 153 15.32 -16.63 22.61
C GLY A 153 13.95 -16.20 23.15
N LEU A 154 12.91 -17.01 22.95
CA LEU A 154 11.58 -16.80 23.53
C LEU A 154 11.59 -17.14 25.03
N GLY A 155 10.82 -16.41 25.83
CA GLY A 155 10.52 -16.70 27.22
C GLY A 155 9.22 -17.49 27.40
N GLN A 156 8.76 -17.62 28.65
CA GLN A 156 7.58 -18.43 28.99
C GLN A 156 6.23 -17.69 28.86
N LYS A 157 6.23 -16.36 28.74
CA LYS A 157 5.00 -15.51 28.72
C LYS A 157 4.46 -15.19 27.30
N THR A 158 4.80 -15.97 26.26
CA THR A 158 4.39 -15.68 24.86
C THR A 158 2.93 -16.06 24.56
N TYR A 159 2.35 -15.67 23.40
CA TYR A 159 0.92 -15.85 23.11
C TYR A 159 0.59 -16.58 21.79
N PHE A 160 -0.49 -17.37 21.80
CA PHE A 160 -1.07 -18.07 20.64
C PHE A 160 -2.59 -17.90 20.55
N PRO A 161 -3.22 -18.05 19.37
CA PRO A 161 -4.67 -18.12 19.25
C PRO A 161 -5.23 -19.37 19.89
N GLU A 162 -6.44 -19.23 20.43
CA GLU A 162 -7.23 -20.29 21.05
C GLU A 162 -7.38 -21.52 20.14
N ALA A 163 -7.57 -21.30 18.84
CA ALA A 163 -7.64 -22.34 17.81
C ALA A 163 -6.40 -23.25 17.71
N VAL A 164 -5.21 -22.75 18.07
CA VAL A 164 -3.95 -23.53 18.08
C VAL A 164 -3.67 -24.12 19.47
N LEU A 165 -4.16 -23.49 20.54
CA LEU A 165 -4.01 -23.96 21.93
C LEU A 165 -5.03 -25.01 22.36
N ARG A 166 -6.12 -25.18 21.62
CA ARG A 166 -7.16 -26.18 21.88
C ARG A 166 -6.66 -27.60 21.55
N VAL A 167 -7.23 -28.59 22.23
CA VAL A 167 -7.03 -30.02 21.94
C VAL A 167 -8.40 -30.63 21.57
N PRO A 168 -8.57 -31.19 20.36
CA PRO A 168 -7.69 -31.02 19.19
C PRO A 168 -7.64 -29.54 18.71
N PRO A 169 -6.59 -29.14 17.98
CA PRO A 169 -6.52 -27.81 17.37
C PRO A 169 -7.61 -27.67 16.29
N ASN A 170 -8.17 -26.47 16.17
CA ASN A 170 -9.26 -26.14 15.25
C ASN A 170 -8.93 -24.89 14.41
N PRO A 171 -7.88 -24.92 13.56
CA PRO A 171 -7.56 -23.83 12.65
C PRO A 171 -8.64 -23.74 11.56
N CYS A 172 -9.29 -22.59 11.43
CA CYS A 172 -10.30 -22.38 10.40
C CYS A 172 -10.50 -20.89 10.06
N MET A 173 -11.18 -20.62 8.96
CA MET A 173 -11.54 -19.28 8.49
C MET A 173 -12.29 -18.46 9.56
N ALA A 174 -13.16 -19.09 10.35
CA ALA A 174 -13.90 -18.41 11.42
C ALA A 174 -12.97 -17.99 12.58
N GLU A 175 -12.13 -18.91 13.08
CA GLU A 175 -11.18 -18.59 14.15
C GLU A 175 -10.06 -17.65 13.67
N ALA A 176 -9.65 -17.71 12.41
CA ALA A 176 -8.70 -16.77 11.83
C ALA A 176 -9.29 -15.34 11.71
N ARG A 177 -10.58 -15.21 11.36
CA ARG A 177 -11.28 -13.92 11.44
C ARG A 177 -11.34 -13.43 12.89
N LYS A 178 -11.70 -14.29 13.85
CA LYS A 178 -11.72 -13.96 15.30
C LYS A 178 -10.36 -13.50 15.84
N GLU A 179 -9.26 -14.14 15.45
CA GLU A 179 -7.89 -13.67 15.75
C GLU A 179 -7.63 -12.29 15.14
N ALA A 180 -7.91 -12.11 13.84
CA ALA A 180 -7.64 -10.86 13.14
C ALA A 180 -8.47 -9.69 13.69
N GLU A 181 -9.75 -9.91 14.00
CA GLU A 181 -10.65 -8.95 14.63
C GLU A 181 -10.13 -8.55 16.02
N MET A 182 -9.87 -9.53 16.89
CA MET A 182 -9.34 -9.29 18.24
C MET A 182 -8.05 -8.47 18.23
N VAL A 183 -7.08 -8.86 17.41
CA VAL A 183 -5.75 -8.21 17.33
C VAL A 183 -5.85 -6.81 16.72
N MET A 184 -6.55 -6.66 15.59
CA MET A 184 -6.66 -5.36 14.93
C MET A 184 -7.52 -4.39 15.73
N PHE A 185 -8.70 -4.81 16.20
CA PHE A 185 -9.62 -3.91 16.91
C PHE A 185 -9.04 -3.51 18.27
N GLY A 186 -8.49 -4.44 19.04
CA GLY A 186 -7.83 -4.11 20.31
C GLY A 186 -6.69 -3.09 20.17
N ALA A 187 -5.87 -3.19 19.10
CA ALA A 187 -4.83 -2.20 18.81
C ALA A 187 -5.41 -0.85 18.36
N ILE A 188 -6.45 -0.84 17.51
CA ILE A 188 -7.06 0.40 17.00
C ILE A 188 -7.83 1.12 18.11
N ASP A 189 -8.59 0.41 18.95
CA ASP A 189 -9.35 0.98 20.06
C ASP A 189 -8.45 1.72 21.04
N GLU A 190 -7.35 1.09 21.45
CA GLU A 190 -6.36 1.75 22.32
C GLU A 190 -5.76 2.99 21.64
N LEU A 191 -5.45 2.92 20.34
CA LEU A 191 -4.92 4.06 19.57
C LEU A 191 -5.92 5.21 19.45
N LEU A 192 -7.19 4.93 19.17
CA LEU A 192 -8.23 5.95 19.06
C LEU A 192 -8.53 6.56 20.44
N ALA A 193 -8.55 5.77 21.51
CA ALA A 193 -8.67 6.25 22.88
C ALA A 193 -7.49 7.17 23.27
N LYS A 194 -6.25 6.75 23.02
CA LYS A 194 -5.02 7.56 23.24
C LYS A 194 -5.00 8.87 22.47
N THR A 195 -5.62 8.92 21.30
CA THR A 195 -5.51 10.07 20.39
C THR A 195 -6.73 11.00 20.44
N GLY A 196 -7.91 10.49 20.76
CA GLY A 196 -9.18 11.21 20.62
C GLY A 196 -9.56 11.51 19.17
N VAL A 197 -8.87 10.91 18.19
CA VAL A 197 -9.17 11.08 16.77
C VAL A 197 -10.37 10.22 16.40
N LYS A 198 -11.36 10.80 15.74
CA LYS A 198 -12.57 10.08 15.36
C LYS A 198 -12.28 9.23 14.14
N ALA A 199 -12.82 8.00 14.12
CA ALA A 199 -12.70 7.08 12.99
C ALA A 199 -13.05 7.74 11.63
N LYS A 200 -14.10 8.58 11.60
CA LYS A 200 -14.53 9.33 10.39
C LYS A 200 -13.52 10.37 9.87
N ASP A 201 -12.56 10.82 10.69
CA ASP A 201 -11.50 11.76 10.30
C ASP A 201 -10.31 11.06 9.59
N ILE A 202 -10.24 9.72 9.65
CA ILE A 202 -9.21 8.92 9.00
C ILE A 202 -9.46 8.89 7.49
N GLY A 203 -8.47 9.31 6.71
CA GLY A 203 -8.58 9.41 5.25
C GLY A 203 -7.85 8.32 4.47
N ILE A 204 -6.85 7.69 5.09
CA ILE A 204 -6.05 6.60 4.52
C ILE A 204 -6.03 5.46 5.54
N LEU A 205 -6.21 4.23 5.05
CA LEU A 205 -6.07 3.00 5.83
C LEU A 205 -5.14 2.04 5.08
N VAL A 206 -4.08 1.59 5.73
CA VAL A 206 -3.17 0.55 5.20
C VAL A 206 -3.11 -0.59 6.21
N VAL A 207 -3.68 -1.74 5.85
CA VAL A 207 -3.55 -2.98 6.63
C VAL A 207 -2.51 -3.88 5.97
N ASN A 208 -1.68 -4.56 6.75
CA ASN A 208 -0.76 -5.58 6.26
C ASN A 208 -0.80 -6.85 7.11
N CYS A 209 -0.92 -8.00 6.42
CA CYS A 209 -0.79 -9.36 6.93
C CYS A 209 -0.28 -10.22 5.77
N SER A 210 0.79 -10.99 5.97
CA SER A 210 1.47 -11.69 4.89
C SER A 210 0.61 -12.81 4.32
N LEU A 211 0.02 -13.65 5.18
CA LEU A 211 -0.54 -14.93 4.75
C LEU A 211 -2.07 -15.00 4.81
N PHE A 212 -2.73 -14.29 5.74
CA PHE A 212 -4.20 -14.26 5.80
C PHE A 212 -4.77 -13.04 5.09
N ASN A 213 -5.25 -13.27 3.86
CA ASN A 213 -5.80 -12.23 2.98
C ASN A 213 -7.22 -12.59 2.51
N PRO A 214 -8.20 -12.64 3.43
CA PRO A 214 -9.55 -13.08 3.11
C PRO A 214 -10.28 -12.12 2.18
N THR A 215 -11.38 -12.60 1.60
CA THR A 215 -12.41 -11.77 0.98
C THR A 215 -13.62 -11.59 1.93
N PRO A 216 -14.11 -10.38 2.21
CA PRO A 216 -13.45 -9.09 1.98
C PRO A 216 -12.14 -8.94 2.77
N SER A 217 -11.25 -8.07 2.27
CA SER A 217 -9.96 -7.76 2.90
C SER A 217 -10.05 -7.35 4.38
N LEU A 218 -8.97 -7.55 5.14
CA LEU A 218 -8.82 -7.06 6.51
C LEU A 218 -9.00 -5.52 6.58
N SER A 219 -8.58 -4.80 5.55
CA SER A 219 -8.89 -3.36 5.44
C SER A 219 -10.38 -3.06 5.33
N ALA A 220 -11.19 -3.91 4.68
CA ALA A 220 -12.64 -3.74 4.63
C ALA A 220 -13.31 -4.13 5.96
N MET A 221 -12.76 -5.11 6.69
CA MET A 221 -13.18 -5.46 8.06
C MET A 221 -13.02 -4.27 9.02
N VAL A 222 -11.89 -3.57 8.97
CA VAL A 222 -11.67 -2.32 9.72
C VAL A 222 -12.62 -1.19 9.28
N VAL A 223 -12.89 -1.04 7.97
CA VAL A 223 -13.89 -0.06 7.48
C VAL A 223 -15.29 -0.38 7.99
N ASN A 224 -15.67 -1.66 8.02
CA ASN A 224 -16.96 -2.12 8.51
C ASN A 224 -17.12 -1.90 10.02
N HIS A 225 -16.14 -2.31 10.82
CA HIS A 225 -16.22 -2.18 12.28
C HIS A 225 -16.27 -0.71 12.73
N TYR A 226 -15.32 0.11 12.28
CA TYR A 226 -15.18 1.51 12.72
C TYR A 226 -16.07 2.50 11.97
N LYS A 227 -16.93 2.02 11.05
CA LYS A 227 -17.81 2.83 10.19
C LYS A 227 -17.06 4.02 9.56
N LEU A 228 -15.90 3.70 8.96
CA LEU A 228 -15.02 4.68 8.32
C LEU A 228 -15.75 5.39 7.16
N ARG A 229 -15.29 6.59 6.81
CA ARG A 229 -15.90 7.42 5.76
C ARG A 229 -15.86 6.73 4.40
N GLY A 230 -16.92 6.86 3.60
CA GLY A 230 -17.06 6.17 2.32
C GLY A 230 -16.07 6.56 1.21
N ASN A 231 -15.22 7.57 1.41
CA ASN A 231 -14.11 7.95 0.53
C ASN A 231 -12.73 7.71 1.17
N VAL A 232 -12.62 6.76 2.09
CA VAL A 232 -11.34 6.33 2.68
C VAL A 232 -10.49 5.60 1.64
N LEU A 233 -9.20 5.94 1.57
CA LEU A 233 -8.23 5.23 0.74
C LEU A 233 -7.75 3.98 1.49
N SER A 234 -8.50 2.89 1.37
CA SER A 234 -8.19 1.59 1.96
C SER A 234 -7.26 0.74 1.06
N TYR A 235 -6.19 0.21 1.65
CA TYR A 235 -5.25 -0.74 1.02
C TYR A 235 -4.98 -1.93 1.95
N ASN A 236 -4.74 -3.10 1.37
CA ASN A 236 -4.41 -4.34 2.09
C ASN A 236 -3.19 -4.98 1.42
N LEU A 237 -2.09 -5.13 2.16
CA LEU A 237 -0.80 -5.63 1.66
C LEU A 237 -0.57 -7.09 2.10
N GLY A 238 -0.27 -7.97 1.14
CA GLY A 238 -0.03 -9.41 1.36
C GLY A 238 1.33 -9.91 0.85
N GLY A 239 1.78 -11.07 1.34
CA GLY A 239 2.98 -11.81 0.90
C GLY A 239 4.35 -11.15 1.14
N MET A 240 4.44 -10.07 1.92
CA MET A 240 5.69 -9.28 2.07
C MET A 240 6.58 -9.68 3.26
N GLY A 241 6.09 -10.52 4.17
CA GLY A 241 6.79 -10.93 5.39
C GLY A 241 6.98 -9.78 6.39
N CYS A 242 7.78 -10.03 7.43
CA CYS A 242 7.91 -9.15 8.60
C CYS A 242 8.30 -7.69 8.31
N SER A 243 8.93 -7.39 7.16
CA SER A 243 9.24 -6.00 6.79
C SER A 243 8.02 -5.16 6.40
N ALA A 244 6.84 -5.78 6.21
CA ALA A 244 5.61 -5.16 5.71
C ALA A 244 5.14 -3.94 6.52
N GLY A 245 5.46 -3.88 7.82
CA GLY A 245 5.15 -2.73 8.67
C GLY A 245 5.84 -1.46 8.16
N LEU A 246 7.14 -1.52 7.88
CA LEU A 246 7.90 -0.38 7.35
C LEU A 246 7.54 -0.06 5.89
N ILE A 247 7.11 -1.05 5.11
CA ILE A 247 6.54 -0.83 3.77
C ILE A 247 5.25 -0.01 3.87
N SER A 248 4.41 -0.33 4.86
CA SER A 248 3.14 0.37 5.11
C SER A 248 3.34 1.79 5.62
N ILE A 249 4.38 2.04 6.44
CA ILE A 249 4.78 3.40 6.83
C ILE A 249 5.28 4.22 5.62
N ASP A 250 6.11 3.64 4.74
CA ASP A 250 6.55 4.34 3.53
C ASP A 250 5.36 4.62 2.59
N LEU A 251 4.46 3.66 2.40
CA LEU A 251 3.23 3.85 1.63
C LEU A 251 2.36 4.97 2.21
N ALA A 252 2.10 4.96 3.52
CA ALA A 252 1.33 6.00 4.20
C ALA A 252 2.00 7.39 4.08
N LYS A 253 3.33 7.47 4.20
CA LYS A 253 4.12 8.68 3.93
C LYS A 253 3.89 9.19 2.50
N GLN A 254 3.98 8.33 1.49
CA GLN A 254 3.79 8.69 0.08
C GLN A 254 2.36 9.22 -0.17
N LEU A 255 1.35 8.53 0.35
CA LEU A 255 -0.06 8.95 0.25
C LEU A 255 -0.32 10.28 0.97
N LEU A 256 0.31 10.51 2.13
CA LEU A 256 0.23 11.78 2.87
C LEU A 256 1.02 12.92 2.23
N GLN A 257 1.95 12.69 1.29
CA GLN A 257 2.49 13.78 0.48
C GLN A 257 1.41 14.33 -0.46
N VAL A 258 0.61 13.45 -1.08
CA VAL A 258 -0.47 13.84 -1.97
C VAL A 258 -1.66 14.40 -1.19
N GLN A 259 -2.25 13.61 -0.30
CA GLN A 259 -3.52 13.91 0.40
C GLN A 259 -3.30 14.95 1.52
N PRO A 260 -3.69 16.23 1.35
CA PRO A 260 -3.43 17.27 2.35
C PRO A 260 -4.31 17.11 3.60
N ASN A 261 -3.79 17.51 4.76
CA ASN A 261 -4.52 17.59 6.03
C ASN A 261 -5.28 16.31 6.42
N SER A 262 -4.66 15.14 6.21
CA SER A 262 -5.26 13.82 6.43
C SER A 262 -4.55 13.06 7.56
N TYR A 263 -5.30 12.16 8.20
CA TYR A 263 -4.73 11.06 8.96
C TYR A 263 -4.57 9.83 8.08
N ALA A 264 -3.53 9.05 8.35
CA ALA A 264 -3.35 7.69 7.85
C ALA A 264 -3.23 6.72 9.04
N LEU A 265 -4.12 5.74 9.08
CA LEU A 265 -4.06 4.60 10.00
C LEU A 265 -3.32 3.46 9.31
N VAL A 266 -2.23 3.01 9.93
CA VAL A 266 -1.51 1.79 9.52
C VAL A 266 -1.78 0.71 10.56
N VAL A 267 -2.12 -0.49 10.11
CA VAL A 267 -2.35 -1.66 10.97
C VAL A 267 -1.45 -2.79 10.48
N SER A 268 -0.63 -3.31 11.38
CA SER A 268 0.31 -4.41 11.14
C SER A 268 -0.03 -5.58 12.05
N MET A 269 -0.23 -6.76 11.49
CA MET A 269 -0.49 -7.99 12.23
C MET A 269 -0.11 -9.20 11.38
N GLU A 270 -0.03 -10.39 11.99
CA GLU A 270 0.05 -11.65 11.24
C GLU A 270 -0.92 -12.64 11.88
N ASN A 271 -1.71 -13.31 11.05
CA ASN A 271 -2.61 -14.36 11.52
C ASN A 271 -1.83 -15.66 11.57
N ILE A 272 -1.76 -16.31 12.74
CA ILE A 272 -1.07 -17.59 12.86
C ILE A 272 -2.03 -18.78 12.95
N THR A 273 -3.34 -18.56 13.12
CA THR A 273 -4.36 -19.62 13.14
C THR A 273 -4.34 -20.49 11.88
N LEU A 274 -4.51 -19.90 10.69
CA LEU A 274 -4.57 -20.69 9.43
C LEU A 274 -3.20 -21.06 8.85
N ASN A 275 -2.11 -20.60 9.47
CA ASN A 275 -0.74 -20.75 8.95
C ASN A 275 0.11 -21.70 9.80
N TRP A 276 -0.50 -22.41 10.75
CA TRP A 276 0.15 -23.47 11.50
C TRP A 276 0.40 -24.69 10.61
N TYR A 277 1.66 -25.14 10.54
CA TYR A 277 2.05 -26.26 9.70
C TYR A 277 1.88 -27.59 10.43
N PHE A 278 1.11 -28.52 9.85
CA PHE A 278 0.78 -29.86 10.39
C PHE A 278 1.60 -31.00 9.78
N GLY A 279 2.66 -30.69 9.05
CA GLY A 279 3.53 -31.69 8.42
C GLY A 279 4.83 -31.92 9.19
N ASN A 280 5.71 -32.73 8.60
CA ASN A 280 6.94 -33.21 9.26
C ASN A 280 8.24 -32.67 8.63
N ASN A 281 8.16 -31.68 7.73
CA ASN A 281 9.32 -31.01 7.16
C ASN A 281 9.95 -30.01 8.16
N ARG A 282 11.20 -30.29 8.57
CA ARG A 282 11.96 -29.49 9.52
C ARG A 282 12.20 -28.04 9.09
N SER A 283 12.26 -27.73 7.79
CA SER A 283 12.44 -26.33 7.32
C SER A 283 11.20 -25.46 7.58
N MET A 284 10.02 -26.08 7.65
CA MET A 284 8.73 -25.43 7.85
C MET A 284 8.35 -25.36 9.32
N LEU A 285 8.66 -26.40 10.12
CA LEU A 285 8.39 -26.46 11.56
C LEU A 285 9.05 -25.33 12.38
N VAL A 286 10.12 -24.71 11.87
CA VAL A 286 10.75 -23.54 12.50
C VAL A 286 9.76 -22.36 12.61
N SER A 287 8.81 -22.23 11.68
CA SER A 287 7.80 -21.17 11.70
C SER A 287 6.85 -21.29 12.91
N ASN A 288 6.26 -22.48 13.14
CA ASN A 288 5.45 -22.80 14.32
C ASN A 288 6.18 -22.43 15.63
N CYS A 289 7.48 -22.71 15.71
CA CYS A 289 8.28 -22.45 16.91
C CYS A 289 8.49 -20.95 17.19
N LEU A 290 8.65 -20.12 16.15
CA LEU A 290 9.06 -18.71 16.28
C LEU A 290 7.91 -17.70 16.33
N PHE A 291 6.88 -17.86 15.50
CA PHE A 291 5.83 -16.87 15.35
C PHE A 291 4.86 -16.87 16.55
N ARG A 292 4.34 -15.70 16.90
CA ARG A 292 3.42 -15.48 18.03
C ARG A 292 2.37 -14.45 17.67
N MET A 293 1.22 -14.51 18.35
CA MET A 293 0.14 -13.55 18.16
C MET A 293 0.59 -12.14 18.56
N GLY A 294 0.36 -11.17 17.69
CA GLY A 294 0.57 -9.75 18.00
C GLY A 294 0.13 -8.84 16.85
N GLY A 295 0.01 -7.55 17.16
CA GLY A 295 -0.36 -6.54 16.19
C GLY A 295 -0.15 -5.13 16.72
N ALA A 296 -0.03 -4.17 15.81
CA ALA A 296 0.16 -2.77 16.12
C ALA A 296 -0.68 -1.88 15.20
N ALA A 297 -1.24 -0.82 15.78
CA ALA A 297 -1.94 0.25 15.08
C ALA A 297 -1.15 1.55 15.23
N ILE A 298 -1.01 2.31 14.15
CA ILE A 298 -0.13 3.48 14.06
C ILE A 298 -0.87 4.63 13.39
N LEU A 299 -0.96 5.79 14.04
CA LEU A 299 -1.63 6.98 13.48
C LEU A 299 -0.61 8.01 12.99
N LEU A 300 -0.53 8.18 11.67
CA LEU A 300 0.28 9.21 11.02
C LEU A 300 -0.58 10.41 10.61
N SER A 301 0.00 11.60 10.64
CA SER A 301 -0.62 12.86 10.20
C SER A 301 0.35 13.71 9.39
N ASN A 302 -0.17 14.49 8.44
CA ASN A 302 0.56 15.60 7.80
C ASN A 302 0.04 16.98 8.20
N ARG A 303 -0.89 17.05 9.17
CA ARG A 303 -1.47 18.31 9.65
C ARG A 303 -0.45 19.07 10.49
N SER A 304 -0.24 20.35 10.18
CA SER A 304 0.68 21.21 10.96
C SER A 304 0.25 21.36 12.42
N SER A 305 -1.06 21.34 12.69
CA SER A 305 -1.65 21.37 14.04
C SER A 305 -1.21 20.20 14.92
N ASP A 306 -1.02 19.02 14.34
CA ASP A 306 -0.71 17.81 15.11
C ASP A 306 0.74 17.75 15.59
N ARG A 307 1.63 18.61 15.07
CA ARG A 307 3.05 18.64 15.43
C ARG A 307 3.28 18.73 16.94
N ARG A 308 2.48 19.54 17.67
CA ARG A 308 2.63 19.74 19.13
C ARG A 308 2.23 18.52 19.96
N ARG A 309 1.28 17.71 19.46
CA ARG A 309 0.73 16.54 20.16
C ARG A 309 1.34 15.20 19.72
N SER A 310 2.14 15.21 18.65
CA SER A 310 2.75 14.02 18.08
C SER A 310 4.00 13.61 18.85
N LYS A 311 4.21 12.29 18.98
CA LYS A 311 5.39 11.74 19.64
C LYS A 311 6.65 11.90 18.78
N TYR A 312 6.57 11.57 17.49
CA TYR A 312 7.73 11.56 16.58
C TYR A 312 7.44 12.24 15.24
N GLN A 313 8.50 12.66 14.53
CA GLN A 313 8.48 13.02 13.12
C GLN A 313 9.21 11.94 12.31
N LEU A 314 8.63 11.51 11.19
CA LEU A 314 9.32 10.63 10.24
C LEU A 314 10.30 11.46 9.42
N ILE A 315 11.58 11.10 9.46
CA ILE A 315 12.67 11.81 8.78
C ILE A 315 12.99 11.10 7.45
N HIS A 316 13.39 9.83 7.51
CA HIS A 316 13.77 9.04 6.34
C HIS A 316 13.09 7.67 6.31
N THR A 317 12.90 7.16 5.10
CA THR A 317 12.46 5.78 4.83
C THR A 317 13.34 5.23 3.71
N ILE A 318 13.86 4.02 3.86
CA ILE A 318 14.76 3.37 2.89
C ILE A 318 14.20 2.00 2.56
N ARG A 319 14.09 1.73 1.26
CA ARG A 319 13.53 0.49 0.69
C ARG A 319 14.64 -0.26 -0.05
N THR A 320 15.02 -1.45 0.42
CA THR A 320 15.93 -2.34 -0.29
C THR A 320 15.24 -3.66 -0.61
N HIS A 321 15.20 -4.00 -1.90
CA HIS A 321 14.71 -5.27 -2.41
C HIS A 321 15.89 -6.04 -3.01
N LYS A 322 16.17 -7.23 -2.49
CA LYS A 322 17.27 -8.10 -2.94
C LYS A 322 16.81 -9.22 -3.87
N GLY A 323 15.50 -9.43 -4.01
CA GLY A 323 14.90 -10.52 -4.80
C GLY A 323 15.24 -10.67 -6.27
N ALA A 324 15.94 -9.73 -6.91
CA ALA A 324 16.54 -9.98 -8.22
C ALA A 324 17.58 -11.11 -8.18
N ASP A 325 18.17 -11.37 -7.01
CA ASP A 325 19.07 -12.48 -6.73
C ASP A 325 18.28 -13.72 -6.29
N ASP A 326 18.53 -14.87 -6.93
CA ASP A 326 17.70 -16.08 -6.79
C ASP A 326 17.85 -16.72 -5.40
N ARG A 327 19.09 -16.74 -4.87
CA ARG A 327 19.38 -17.14 -3.49
C ARG A 327 18.61 -16.28 -2.48
N SER A 328 18.55 -14.97 -2.72
CA SER A 328 17.76 -14.04 -1.90
C SER A 328 16.26 -14.28 -2.04
N TYR A 329 15.77 -14.63 -3.23
CA TYR A 329 14.35 -14.91 -3.47
C TYR A 329 13.88 -16.19 -2.76
N GLY A 330 14.64 -17.28 -2.90
CA GLY A 330 14.36 -18.58 -2.29
C GLY A 330 14.64 -18.69 -0.78
N CYS A 331 14.92 -17.59 -0.08
CA CYS A 331 15.26 -17.64 1.35
C CYS A 331 14.07 -17.93 2.28
N VAL A 332 12.86 -17.52 1.90
CA VAL A 332 11.62 -17.72 2.66
C VAL A 332 10.52 -18.01 1.65
N PHE A 333 10.09 -19.27 1.55
CA PHE A 333 9.23 -19.76 0.48
C PHE A 333 8.10 -20.63 1.03
N GLN A 334 6.88 -20.36 0.58
CA GLN A 334 5.70 -21.16 0.92
C GLN A 334 5.57 -22.31 -0.08
N GLU A 335 5.51 -23.55 0.35
CA GLU A 335 5.46 -24.72 -0.53
C GLU A 335 4.66 -25.87 0.09
N GLU A 336 4.36 -26.88 -0.73
CA GLU A 336 3.71 -28.12 -0.31
C GLU A 336 4.80 -29.15 0.06
N ASP A 337 4.61 -29.86 1.17
CA ASP A 337 5.43 -31.03 1.48
C ASP A 337 4.99 -32.30 0.71
N GLU A 338 5.68 -33.42 0.95
CA GLU A 338 5.38 -34.72 0.35
C GLU A 338 3.94 -35.22 0.63
N GLN A 339 3.29 -34.70 1.68
CA GLN A 339 1.89 -34.99 2.05
C GLN A 339 0.92 -33.91 1.53
N LYS A 340 1.35 -33.03 0.62
CA LYS A 340 0.63 -31.85 0.12
C LYS A 340 0.23 -30.83 1.20
N LYS A 341 0.85 -30.86 2.39
CA LYS A 341 0.58 -29.86 3.44
C LYS A 341 1.38 -28.60 3.15
N ILE A 342 0.69 -27.46 3.13
CA ILE A 342 1.31 -26.16 2.86
C ILE A 342 2.01 -25.65 4.12
N GLY A 343 3.27 -25.24 3.98
CA GLY A 343 4.06 -24.58 5.03
C GLY A 343 4.98 -23.49 4.48
N VAL A 344 5.65 -22.75 5.37
CA VAL A 344 6.65 -21.74 4.99
C VAL A 344 8.05 -22.24 5.35
N ALA A 345 8.80 -22.67 4.35
CA ALA A 345 10.17 -23.12 4.49
C ALA A 345 11.14 -21.94 4.65
N LEU A 346 12.09 -22.10 5.58
CA LEU A 346 13.21 -21.17 5.79
C LEU A 346 14.52 -21.79 5.29
N SER A 347 15.20 -21.10 4.38
CA SER A 347 16.49 -21.55 3.85
C SER A 347 17.62 -21.38 4.88
N LYS A 348 18.62 -22.26 4.80
CA LYS A 348 19.87 -22.16 5.59
C LYS A 348 20.68 -20.90 5.23
N ASP A 349 20.46 -20.32 4.06
CA ASP A 349 21.13 -19.11 3.57
C ASP A 349 20.59 -17.79 4.15
N LEU A 350 19.49 -17.85 4.90
CA LEU A 350 18.74 -16.68 5.38
C LEU A 350 19.62 -15.64 6.09
N MET A 351 20.59 -16.07 6.91
CA MET A 351 21.49 -15.16 7.64
C MET A 351 22.47 -14.44 6.71
N ALA A 352 23.04 -15.14 5.72
CA ALA A 352 23.97 -14.54 4.76
C ALA A 352 23.26 -13.51 3.87
N VAL A 353 22.06 -13.85 3.40
CA VAL A 353 21.21 -12.94 2.62
C VAL A 353 20.75 -11.73 3.45
N ALA A 354 20.43 -11.91 4.73
CA ALA A 354 20.11 -10.81 5.64
C ALA A 354 21.28 -9.82 5.76
N GLY A 355 22.52 -10.31 5.96
CA GLY A 355 23.72 -9.48 6.00
C GLY A 355 23.98 -8.70 4.69
N GLU A 356 23.78 -9.32 3.53
CA GLU A 356 23.89 -8.62 2.23
C GLU A 356 22.82 -7.52 2.04
N ALA A 357 21.59 -7.81 2.46
CA ALA A 357 20.47 -6.87 2.36
C ALA A 357 20.65 -5.70 3.33
N LEU A 358 21.09 -5.95 4.58
CA LEU A 358 21.53 -4.94 5.54
C LEU A 358 22.61 -4.04 4.91
N LYS A 359 23.72 -4.63 4.43
CA LYS A 359 24.84 -3.89 3.84
C LYS A 359 24.38 -2.92 2.75
N THR A 360 23.45 -3.35 1.90
CA THR A 360 22.86 -2.53 0.84
C THR A 360 21.98 -1.40 1.39
N ASN A 361 21.19 -1.66 2.44
CA ASN A 361 20.36 -0.67 3.11
C ASN A 361 21.21 0.40 3.83
N ILE A 362 22.18 -0.01 4.67
CA ILE A 362 23.02 0.93 5.44
C ILE A 362 23.92 1.80 4.54
N THR A 363 24.39 1.27 3.41
CA THR A 363 25.13 2.08 2.42
C THR A 363 24.26 3.18 1.80
N THR A 364 22.95 2.97 1.75
CA THR A 364 21.97 3.96 1.25
C THR A 364 21.53 4.92 2.35
N LEU A 365 21.42 4.44 3.60
CA LEU A 365 21.00 5.22 4.76
C LEU A 365 22.10 6.17 5.26
N GLY A 366 23.35 5.70 5.34
CA GLY A 366 24.47 6.42 5.95
C GLY A 366 24.61 7.89 5.54
N PRO A 367 24.68 8.23 4.23
CA PRO A 367 24.80 9.61 3.76
C PRO A 367 23.64 10.55 4.14
N LEU A 368 22.51 10.01 4.62
CA LEU A 368 21.34 10.78 5.03
C LEU A 368 21.30 11.04 6.55
N VAL A 369 22.11 10.33 7.35
CA VAL A 369 21.98 10.34 8.83
C VAL A 369 23.29 10.51 9.59
N LEU A 370 24.43 10.13 8.99
CA LEU A 370 25.75 10.19 9.63
C LEU A 370 26.31 11.62 9.60
N PRO A 371 27.10 12.02 10.62
CA PRO A 371 27.89 13.25 10.60
C PRO A 371 28.83 13.34 9.39
N MET A 372 29.21 14.56 8.99
CA MET A 372 30.08 14.77 7.83
C MET A 372 31.47 14.13 7.98
N SER A 373 32.01 14.09 9.20
CA SER A 373 33.28 13.40 9.52
C SER A 373 33.24 11.91 9.16
N GLU A 374 32.20 11.20 9.60
CA GLU A 374 31.94 9.79 9.28
C GLU A 374 31.80 9.55 7.77
N GLN A 375 31.06 10.43 7.09
CA GLN A 375 30.88 10.35 5.64
C GLN A 375 32.21 10.52 4.89
N LEU A 376 33.06 11.47 5.32
CA LEU A 376 34.38 11.70 4.75
C LEU A 376 35.33 10.53 5.02
N LEU A 377 35.36 9.98 6.24
CA LEU A 377 36.20 8.83 6.60
C LEU A 377 35.81 7.56 5.83
N PHE A 378 34.51 7.29 5.70
CA PHE A 378 33.99 6.22 4.85
C PHE A 378 34.36 6.42 3.38
N PHE A 379 34.19 7.63 2.85
CA PHE A 379 34.52 7.94 1.45
C PHE A 379 36.03 7.82 1.18
N ALA A 380 36.88 8.37 2.06
CA ALA A 380 38.34 8.26 1.97
C ALA A 380 38.78 6.79 2.01
N THR A 381 38.21 5.98 2.90
CA THR A 381 38.49 4.52 2.95
C THR A 381 38.03 3.81 1.67
N LEU A 382 36.89 4.18 1.10
CA LEU A 382 36.37 3.62 -0.14
C LEU A 382 37.29 3.97 -1.33
N VAL A 383 37.77 5.22 -1.39
CA VAL A 383 38.73 5.69 -2.41
C VAL A 383 40.08 5.00 -2.25
N ALA A 384 40.66 4.95 -1.04
CA ALA A 384 41.91 4.26 -0.74
C ALA A 384 41.89 2.79 -1.19
N ARG A 385 40.80 2.08 -0.91
CA ARG A 385 40.64 0.67 -1.29
C ARG A 385 40.36 0.46 -2.77
N LYS A 386 39.61 1.36 -3.43
CA LYS A 386 39.08 1.10 -4.78
C LYS A 386 39.78 1.85 -5.92
N VAL A 387 40.31 3.04 -5.64
CA VAL A 387 41.11 3.82 -6.58
C VAL A 387 42.59 3.47 -6.37
N PHE A 388 43.09 3.59 -5.14
CA PHE A 388 44.49 3.34 -4.80
C PHE A 388 44.82 1.87 -4.47
N LYS A 389 43.84 0.96 -4.57
CA LYS A 389 43.98 -0.50 -4.34
C LYS A 389 44.63 -0.90 -2.99
N MET A 390 44.59 -0.02 -1.98
CA MET A 390 45.24 -0.25 -0.69
C MET A 390 44.55 -1.38 0.10
N LYS A 391 45.34 -2.25 0.75
CA LYS A 391 44.87 -3.41 1.54
C LYS A 391 44.32 -3.01 2.93
N ILE A 392 43.46 -2.00 2.98
CA ILE A 392 42.84 -1.50 4.22
C ILE A 392 41.56 -2.31 4.51
N LYS A 393 41.22 -2.55 5.79
CA LYS A 393 39.91 -3.08 6.19
C LYS A 393 38.84 -2.03 5.86
N PRO A 394 37.72 -2.36 5.19
CA PRO A 394 36.67 -1.38 4.96
C PRO A 394 36.08 -0.91 6.28
N TYR A 395 35.95 0.41 6.37
CA TYR A 395 35.31 1.09 7.47
C TYR A 395 33.79 0.83 7.44
N ILE A 396 33.25 0.43 8.58
CA ILE A 396 31.81 0.44 8.86
C ILE A 396 31.57 1.75 9.64
N PRO A 397 30.76 2.70 9.12
CA PRO A 397 30.51 3.94 9.84
C PRO A 397 29.81 3.72 11.17
N ASP A 398 30.11 4.53 12.17
CA ASP A 398 29.49 4.38 13.47
C ASP A 398 28.06 4.96 13.49
N PHE A 399 27.07 4.08 13.29
CA PHE A 399 25.67 4.44 13.35
C PHE A 399 25.17 4.85 14.75
N LYS A 400 25.93 4.60 15.84
CA LYS A 400 25.62 5.11 17.18
C LYS A 400 25.76 6.64 17.26
N LEU A 401 26.54 7.26 16.36
CA LEU A 401 26.59 8.72 16.19
C LEU A 401 25.36 9.27 15.44
N ALA A 402 24.64 8.42 14.72
CA ALA A 402 23.45 8.78 13.94
C ALA A 402 22.13 8.50 14.68
N PHE A 403 22.12 7.59 15.66
CA PHE A 403 20.92 7.14 16.36
C PHE A 403 21.19 6.85 17.83
N GLU A 404 20.34 7.40 18.69
CA GLU A 404 20.35 7.15 20.13
C GLU A 404 19.56 5.86 20.48
N HIS A 405 18.62 5.44 19.61
CA HIS A 405 17.77 4.26 19.85
C HIS A 405 17.68 3.36 18.60
N PHE A 406 17.74 2.05 18.81
CA PHE A 406 17.66 1.03 17.76
C PHE A 406 16.48 0.08 18.02
N CYS A 407 15.67 -0.15 17.00
CA CYS A 407 14.60 -1.14 16.99
C CYS A 407 14.87 -2.09 15.82
N ILE A 408 15.39 -3.26 16.15
CA ILE A 408 15.81 -4.28 15.19
C ILE A 408 14.82 -5.43 15.27
N HIS A 409 14.12 -5.67 14.16
CA HIS A 409 13.03 -6.65 14.09
C HIS A 409 13.38 -7.98 14.77
N ALA A 410 12.62 -8.28 15.84
CA ALA A 410 12.65 -9.54 16.60
C ALA A 410 12.18 -10.77 15.77
N GLY A 411 12.89 -11.09 14.68
CA GLY A 411 12.59 -12.24 13.82
C GLY A 411 13.04 -13.59 14.40
N GLY A 412 14.04 -13.55 15.29
CA GLY A 412 14.61 -14.71 15.98
C GLY A 412 16.04 -14.43 16.44
N ARG A 413 16.53 -15.16 17.45
CA ARG A 413 17.80 -14.88 18.13
C ARG A 413 18.98 -14.71 17.15
N ALA A 414 19.15 -15.63 16.21
CA ALA A 414 20.28 -15.62 15.27
C ALA A 414 20.35 -14.35 14.40
N VAL A 415 19.20 -13.74 14.07
CA VAL A 415 19.14 -12.47 13.33
C VAL A 415 19.63 -11.31 14.20
N LEU A 416 19.24 -11.30 15.48
CA LEU A 416 19.69 -10.28 16.44
C LEU A 416 21.19 -10.40 16.73
N ASP A 417 21.67 -11.61 16.99
CA ASP A 417 23.10 -11.89 17.26
C ASP A 417 24.00 -11.48 16.07
N GLU A 418 23.56 -11.74 14.83
CA GLU A 418 24.30 -11.35 13.63
C GLU A 418 24.23 -9.83 13.35
N LEU A 419 23.15 -9.14 13.73
CA LEU A 419 23.05 -7.68 13.61
C LEU A 419 23.84 -6.91 14.67
N GLU A 420 23.80 -7.37 15.92
CA GLU A 420 24.62 -6.84 17.01
C GLU A 420 26.10 -6.79 16.61
N LYS A 421 26.59 -7.93 16.10
CA LYS A 421 27.95 -8.11 15.62
C LYS A 421 28.30 -7.25 14.39
N ASN A 422 27.39 -7.12 13.43
CA ASN A 422 27.66 -6.39 12.17
C ASN A 422 27.53 -4.87 12.28
N LEU A 423 26.87 -4.36 13.32
CA LEU A 423 26.68 -2.94 13.59
C LEU A 423 27.45 -2.47 14.84
N GLU A 424 28.23 -3.36 15.47
CA GLU A 424 29.01 -3.12 16.70
C GLU A 424 28.17 -2.45 17.80
N LEU A 425 26.97 -2.99 18.00
CA LEU A 425 25.99 -2.53 18.98
C LEU A 425 26.25 -3.17 20.35
N SER A 426 26.10 -2.38 21.41
CA SER A 426 26.16 -2.89 22.78
C SER A 426 24.83 -3.51 23.23
N GLU A 427 24.86 -4.27 24.33
CA GLU A 427 23.66 -4.88 24.93
C GLU A 427 22.53 -3.88 25.16
N TRP A 428 22.85 -2.65 25.59
CA TRP A 428 21.88 -1.56 25.76
C TRP A 428 21.03 -1.32 24.50
N HIS A 429 21.66 -1.31 23.32
CA HIS A 429 20.99 -1.05 22.04
C HIS A 429 20.18 -2.26 21.56
N MET A 430 20.62 -3.47 21.92
CA MET A 430 19.95 -4.72 21.56
C MET A 430 18.83 -5.09 22.53
N GLU A 431 18.83 -4.54 23.74
CA GLU A 431 17.87 -4.81 24.81
C GLU A 431 16.40 -4.71 24.36
N PRO A 432 15.92 -3.64 23.67
CA PRO A 432 14.51 -3.57 23.26
C PRO A 432 14.12 -4.71 22.32
N SER A 433 15.04 -5.08 21.43
CA SER A 433 14.87 -6.14 20.42
C SER A 433 14.89 -7.53 21.06
N ARG A 434 15.83 -7.77 21.98
CA ARG A 434 15.99 -9.03 22.73
C ARG A 434 14.85 -9.25 23.71
N MET A 435 14.44 -8.22 24.47
CA MET A 435 13.31 -8.32 25.40
C MET A 435 11.98 -8.49 24.66
N THR A 436 11.78 -7.80 23.53
CA THR A 436 10.58 -8.03 22.69
C THR A 436 10.49 -9.46 22.20
N LEU A 437 11.60 -10.01 21.67
CA LEU A 437 11.67 -11.43 21.28
C LEU A 437 11.34 -12.35 22.46
N TYR A 438 11.92 -12.09 23.64
CA TYR A 438 11.68 -12.90 24.82
C TYR A 438 10.22 -12.85 25.30
N ARG A 439 9.62 -11.65 25.38
CA ARG A 439 8.30 -11.44 26.01
C ARG A 439 7.11 -11.69 25.08
N PHE A 440 7.22 -11.31 23.81
CA PHE A 440 6.14 -11.37 22.83
C PHE A 440 6.43 -12.30 21.65
N GLY A 441 7.71 -12.58 21.38
CA GLY A 441 8.13 -13.40 20.25
C GLY A 441 8.07 -12.69 18.91
N ASN A 442 8.18 -13.46 17.82
CA ASN A 442 8.11 -12.90 16.47
C ASN A 442 6.65 -12.62 16.10
N THR A 443 6.22 -11.38 16.29
CA THR A 443 4.88 -10.86 15.89
C THR A 443 4.88 -10.30 14.45
N SER A 444 5.74 -10.86 13.58
CA SER A 444 5.93 -10.50 12.18
C SER A 444 6.13 -8.98 11.99
N SER A 445 5.23 -8.31 11.26
CA SER A 445 5.33 -6.90 10.90
C SER A 445 5.05 -5.91 12.03
N SER A 446 4.64 -6.40 13.20
CA SER A 446 4.35 -5.56 14.37
C SER A 446 5.51 -5.47 15.38
N SER A 447 6.51 -6.37 15.37
CA SER A 447 7.57 -6.44 16.41
C SER A 447 8.26 -5.10 16.68
N LEU A 448 8.60 -4.33 15.63
CA LEU A 448 9.26 -3.02 15.71
C LEU A 448 8.52 -1.98 16.58
N TRP A 449 7.21 -2.17 16.79
CA TRP A 449 6.38 -1.29 17.61
C TRP A 449 6.38 -1.71 19.08
N TYR A 450 6.49 -3.01 19.37
CA TYR A 450 6.75 -3.49 20.73
C TYR A 450 8.15 -3.07 21.21
N GLU A 451 9.15 -3.08 20.32
CA GLU A 451 10.52 -2.61 20.57
C GLU A 451 10.55 -1.08 20.88
N LEU A 452 9.79 -0.30 20.11
CA LEU A 452 9.63 1.14 20.38
C LEU A 452 8.87 1.38 21.70
N ALA A 453 7.80 0.62 21.96
CA ALA A 453 7.04 0.70 23.22
C ALA A 453 7.89 0.31 24.45
N TYR A 454 8.80 -0.65 24.33
CA TYR A 454 9.75 -1.00 25.39
C TYR A 454 10.65 0.21 25.72
N THR A 455 11.16 0.86 24.67
CA THR A 455 12.05 2.03 24.79
C THR A 455 11.32 3.24 25.38
N GLU A 456 10.04 3.44 25.03
CA GLU A 456 9.14 4.41 25.70
C GLU A 456 8.91 4.05 27.18
N ALA A 457 8.58 2.78 27.49
CA ALA A 457 8.28 2.32 28.85
C ALA A 457 9.49 2.44 29.79
N LYS A 458 10.71 2.25 29.27
CA LYS A 458 11.97 2.51 30.01
C LYS A 458 12.29 3.99 30.22
N GLY A 459 11.48 4.93 29.73
CA GLY A 459 11.74 6.37 29.84
C GLY A 459 12.99 6.83 29.09
N ARG A 460 13.45 6.05 28.10
CA ARG A 460 14.71 6.31 27.37
C ARG A 460 14.58 7.43 26.35
N ILE A 461 13.39 7.63 25.78
CA ILE A 461 13.14 8.59 24.68
C ILE A 461 13.10 10.03 25.19
N ARG A 462 14.12 10.82 24.86
CA ARG A 462 14.18 12.27 25.10
C ARG A 462 13.82 13.05 23.84
N LYS A 463 13.43 14.31 24.01
CA LYS A 463 13.15 15.22 22.89
C LYS A 463 14.41 15.47 22.05
N GLY A 464 14.33 15.23 20.75
CA GLY A 464 15.43 15.36 19.79
C GLY A 464 15.97 14.02 19.32
N ASP A 465 15.95 13.02 20.19
CA ASP A 465 16.48 11.67 19.95
C ASP A 465 15.98 11.06 18.63
N ARG A 466 16.88 10.33 17.98
CA ARG A 466 16.66 9.66 16.70
C ARG A 466 16.56 8.16 16.94
N THR A 467 15.49 7.57 16.41
CA THR A 467 15.24 6.13 16.50
C THR A 467 15.28 5.50 15.12
N TRP A 468 16.10 4.46 14.94
CA TRP A 468 16.16 3.68 13.72
C TRP A 468 15.41 2.36 13.89
N GLN A 469 14.35 2.18 13.11
CA GLN A 469 13.66 0.91 12.92
C GLN A 469 14.19 0.19 11.66
N ILE A 470 14.53 -1.09 11.75
CA ILE A 470 14.95 -1.93 10.61
C ILE A 470 14.29 -3.32 10.63
N ALA A 471 13.73 -3.74 9.50
CA ALA A 471 13.10 -5.06 9.36
C ALA A 471 13.40 -5.77 8.03
N PHE A 472 13.43 -7.10 8.12
CA PHE A 472 13.60 -8.02 7.00
C PHE A 472 12.29 -8.71 6.62
N GLY A 473 12.17 -9.13 5.36
CA GLY A 473 10.98 -9.83 4.88
C GLY A 473 11.26 -10.70 3.66
N SER A 474 10.30 -11.56 3.32
CA SER A 474 10.38 -12.44 2.16
C SER A 474 10.57 -11.64 0.87
N GLY A 475 11.28 -12.21 -0.09
CA GLY A 475 11.54 -11.55 -1.36
C GLY A 475 12.98 -11.62 -1.86
N PHE A 476 14.06 -11.47 -1.08
CA PHE A 476 14.21 -10.89 0.26
C PHE A 476 14.14 -9.36 0.26
N LYS A 477 13.72 -8.76 1.38
CA LYS A 477 13.59 -7.30 1.58
C LYS A 477 14.29 -6.85 2.86
N CYS A 478 14.85 -5.65 2.85
CA CYS A 478 15.40 -4.97 4.04
C CYS A 478 14.96 -3.50 4.00
N ASN A 479 14.16 -3.07 4.97
CA ASN A 479 13.58 -1.73 5.01
C ASN A 479 13.94 -1.02 6.31
N SER A 480 14.10 0.30 6.23
CA SER A 480 14.45 1.15 7.38
C SER A 480 13.53 2.36 7.48
N ALA A 481 13.19 2.76 8.70
CA ALA A 481 12.55 4.04 9.01
C ALA A 481 13.33 4.78 10.10
N VAL A 482 13.47 6.10 9.95
CA VAL A 482 14.16 6.97 10.90
C VAL A 482 13.17 7.97 11.47
N TRP A 483 13.02 7.95 12.77
CA TRP A 483 12.15 8.83 13.55
C TRP A 483 12.99 9.83 14.34
N SER A 484 12.44 11.02 14.60
CA SER A 484 12.98 11.95 15.60
C SER A 484 11.89 12.31 16.61
N ALA A 485 12.20 12.19 17.89
CA ALA A 485 11.28 12.46 19.00
C ALA A 485 10.99 13.97 19.12
N LEU A 486 9.72 14.34 19.01
CA LEU A 486 9.28 15.74 19.10
C LEU A 486 9.09 16.22 20.55
N ARG A 487 9.01 15.27 21.49
CA ARG A 487 8.88 15.47 22.93
C ARG A 487 9.59 14.33 23.67
N THR A 488 10.01 14.57 24.91
CA THR A 488 10.40 13.49 25.84
C THR A 488 9.16 12.68 26.17
N ILE A 489 9.29 11.36 26.23
CA ILE A 489 8.20 10.45 26.58
C ILE A 489 8.29 10.15 28.07
N ASP A 490 7.20 10.44 28.79
CA ASP A 490 7.07 10.24 30.23
C ASP A 490 6.32 8.91 30.48
N PRO A 491 6.99 7.86 31.00
CA PRO A 491 6.36 6.55 31.19
C PRO A 491 5.10 6.62 32.05
N ALA A 492 5.05 7.48 33.06
CA ALA A 492 3.90 7.60 33.95
C ALA A 492 2.62 8.11 33.26
N LYS A 493 2.73 8.64 32.03
CA LYS A 493 1.62 9.15 31.22
C LYS A 493 1.33 8.31 29.98
N GLU A 494 2.11 7.27 29.73
CA GLU A 494 1.93 6.38 28.59
C GLU A 494 1.24 5.08 29.01
N LYS A 495 0.34 4.59 28.15
CA LYS A 495 -0.21 3.24 28.22
C LYS A 495 0.37 2.45 27.05
N ASN A 496 1.02 1.31 27.30
CA ASN A 496 1.57 0.45 26.26
C ASN A 496 1.71 -0.99 26.83
N PRO A 497 2.01 -2.02 26.02
CA PRO A 497 1.89 -3.41 26.47
C PRO A 497 2.91 -3.81 27.55
N TRP A 498 3.92 -2.97 27.83
CA TRP A 498 4.95 -3.22 28.83
C TRP A 498 4.67 -2.61 30.19
N MET A 499 3.80 -1.61 30.29
CA MET A 499 3.74 -0.71 31.46
C MET A 499 3.52 -1.44 32.79
N ASP A 500 2.74 -2.52 32.79
CA ASP A 500 2.41 -3.31 33.98
C ASP A 500 3.60 -4.15 34.50
N GLU A 501 4.56 -4.47 33.63
CA GLU A 501 5.62 -5.46 33.89
C GLU A 501 7.04 -4.98 33.49
N ILE A 502 7.21 -3.73 33.06
CA ILE A 502 8.49 -3.20 32.56
C ILE A 502 9.62 -3.23 33.60
N ASN A 503 9.27 -3.27 34.88
CA ASN A 503 10.23 -3.37 36.00
C ASN A 503 10.82 -4.79 36.15
N GLU A 504 10.19 -5.82 35.57
CA GLU A 504 10.74 -7.20 35.50
C GLU A 504 11.88 -7.32 34.48
N PHE A 505 12.12 -6.29 33.65
CA PHE A 505 13.08 -6.32 32.53
C PHE A 505 14.25 -5.35 32.76
N PRO A 506 15.42 -5.55 32.11
CA PRO A 506 15.77 -6.68 31.29
C PRO A 506 16.02 -7.95 32.12
N VAL A 507 15.73 -9.10 31.53
CA VAL A 507 16.07 -10.42 32.08
C VAL A 507 17.30 -10.99 31.37
N HIS A 508 18.10 -11.81 32.06
CA HIS A 508 19.16 -12.56 31.41
C HIS A 508 18.56 -13.67 30.52
N VAL A 509 18.83 -13.61 29.20
CA VAL A 509 18.32 -14.58 28.22
C VAL A 509 19.39 -15.64 27.89
N PRO A 510 19.37 -16.83 28.53
CA PRO A 510 20.40 -17.84 28.36
C PRO A 510 20.51 -18.32 26.91
N LYS A 511 21.68 -18.81 26.50
CA LYS A 511 21.91 -19.31 25.12
C LYS A 511 21.10 -20.57 24.78
N VAL A 512 20.85 -21.39 25.80
CA VAL A 512 19.96 -22.56 25.78
C VAL A 512 19.20 -22.54 27.09
N GLU A 513 17.89 -22.72 27.04
CA GLU A 513 17.03 -22.89 28.22
C GLU A 513 16.34 -24.25 28.10
N HIS A 514 16.67 -25.21 28.96
CA HIS A 514 16.14 -26.57 28.86
C HIS A 514 14.68 -26.63 29.28
N ILE A 515 13.85 -27.27 28.45
CA ILE A 515 12.43 -27.49 28.76
C ILE A 515 12.32 -28.73 29.63
N GLY A 516 11.99 -28.53 30.91
CA GLY A 516 11.84 -29.59 31.91
C GLY A 516 10.70 -30.57 31.58
N VAL A 517 10.84 -31.82 32.01
CA VAL A 517 9.76 -32.81 31.95
C VAL A 517 8.97 -32.69 33.27
N ALA A 518 7.85 -31.98 33.24
CA ALA A 518 6.99 -31.83 34.41
C ALA A 518 5.79 -32.78 34.34
N CYS A 519 5.64 -33.62 35.37
CA CYS A 519 4.46 -34.45 35.56
C CYS A 519 3.27 -33.57 35.98
N CYS A 520 2.05 -33.91 35.56
CA CYS A 520 0.85 -33.11 35.81
C CYS A 520 0.48 -33.06 37.31
N CYS A 521 0.55 -31.87 37.91
CA CYS A 521 -0.23 -31.50 39.10
C CYS A 521 -0.46 -29.97 39.09
N VAL A 522 -1.66 -29.54 38.68
CA VAL A 522 -2.11 -28.15 38.86
C VAL A 522 -3.19 -28.15 39.93
N SER A 523 -2.88 -27.61 41.11
CA SER A 523 -3.87 -27.37 42.15
C SER A 523 -4.74 -26.17 41.77
N GLN A 524 -6.04 -26.40 41.65
CA GLN A 524 -7.01 -25.32 41.56
C GLN A 524 -7.12 -24.63 42.94
N ASN A 525 -7.03 -23.30 42.97
CA ASN A 525 -7.53 -22.50 44.09
C ASN A 525 -8.26 -21.28 43.53
N LEU A 526 -9.57 -21.43 43.38
CA LEU A 526 -10.52 -20.36 43.08
C LEU A 526 -11.02 -19.78 44.42
N THR A 527 -10.77 -18.49 44.66
CA THR A 527 -11.43 -17.73 45.74
C THR A 527 -12.44 -16.78 45.12
N MET A 528 -13.72 -16.95 45.46
CA MET A 528 -14.77 -16.01 45.08
C MET A 528 -14.66 -14.73 45.94
N GLY A 529 -14.87 -13.58 45.30
CA GLY A 529 -15.11 -12.29 45.96
C GLY A 529 -16.49 -11.75 45.57
N SER A 530 -17.27 -11.31 46.55
CA SER A 530 -18.71 -11.03 46.44
C SER A 530 -19.07 -9.65 45.86
N LEU A 531 -20.22 -9.60 45.18
CA LEU A 531 -20.98 -8.37 44.88
C LEU A 531 -21.47 -7.66 46.16
N PRO A 532 -21.76 -6.35 46.06
CA PRO A 532 -23.12 -5.91 46.40
C PRO A 532 -23.75 -4.95 45.38
N LEU A 533 -25.06 -4.75 45.50
CA LEU A 533 -25.94 -3.95 44.63
C LEU A 533 -26.78 -2.96 45.48
N ARG A 534 -27.11 -1.80 44.89
CA ARG A 534 -28.20 -0.85 45.28
C ARG A 534 -28.01 -0.05 46.59
N ASP A 535 -28.61 1.13 46.81
CA ASP A 535 -29.67 1.93 46.12
C ASP A 535 -29.26 3.44 46.01
N GLU A 536 -29.66 4.24 45.01
CA GLU A 536 -30.79 5.23 44.98
C GLU A 536 -30.88 6.24 46.16
N LYS A 537 -31.22 7.55 46.05
CA LYS A 537 -31.59 8.49 44.94
C LYS A 537 -31.54 9.98 45.44
N ILE A 538 -32.12 10.91 44.65
CA ILE A 538 -32.41 12.36 44.91
C ILE A 538 -31.24 13.30 44.52
N LEU A 539 -31.25 14.20 43.52
CA LEU A 539 -32.25 14.88 42.67
C LEU A 539 -32.88 16.20 43.21
N LYS A 540 -32.35 17.36 42.76
CA LYS A 540 -33.06 18.44 42.00
C LYS A 540 -32.02 19.47 41.51
N LEU A 541 -31.91 19.93 40.25
CA LEU A 541 -32.81 20.53 39.23
C LEU A 541 -33.12 22.03 39.40
N MET A 542 -32.50 22.88 38.57
CA MET A 542 -33.03 24.09 37.87
C MET A 542 -32.08 24.44 36.70
N THR A 543 -32.40 24.22 35.41
CA THR A 543 -33.14 25.08 34.43
C THR A 543 -32.44 26.42 34.08
N ARG A 544 -31.70 26.53 32.94
CA ARG A 544 -32.12 26.94 31.55
C ARG A 544 -32.13 28.50 31.31
N PRO A 545 -32.11 29.07 30.08
CA PRO A 545 -31.78 28.55 28.71
C PRO A 545 -31.00 29.53 27.74
N PHE A 546 -30.73 29.07 26.49
CA PHE A 546 -30.60 29.87 25.22
C PHE A 546 -29.43 30.90 25.05
N LEU A 547 -29.01 31.42 23.85
CA LEU A 547 -29.43 31.26 22.44
C LEU A 547 -28.28 31.39 21.40
N ILE A 548 -28.19 30.41 20.50
CA ILE A 548 -27.82 30.40 19.06
C ILE A 548 -27.35 31.71 18.36
N ARG A 549 -26.21 31.62 17.61
CA ARG A 549 -25.83 32.22 16.28
C ARG A 549 -24.30 32.45 16.26
N LEU A 550 -23.54 32.31 15.17
CA LEU A 550 -23.79 31.84 13.80
C LEU A 550 -22.48 31.26 13.22
N ARG A 551 -22.52 30.07 12.59
CA ARG A 551 -21.48 29.66 11.62
C ARG A 551 -21.74 30.41 10.32
N TYR A 552 -20.78 31.14 9.74
CA TYR A 552 -20.66 31.37 8.28
C TYR A 552 -19.44 32.27 7.92
N VAL A 553 -18.20 31.73 7.91
CA VAL A 553 -17.09 32.25 7.07
C VAL A 553 -16.12 31.11 6.72
N LYS A 554 -16.42 30.30 5.71
CA LYS A 554 -15.40 29.43 5.04
C LYS A 554 -15.82 28.86 3.67
N LEU A 555 -16.43 29.70 2.83
CA LEU A 555 -16.58 29.45 1.39
C LEU A 555 -16.56 30.81 0.69
N GLY A 556 -15.43 31.16 0.06
CA GLY A 556 -15.23 32.50 -0.50
C GLY A 556 -13.77 32.87 -0.80
N TYR A 557 -12.91 31.90 -1.14
CA TYR A 557 -11.48 32.15 -1.41
C TYR A 557 -10.97 31.57 -2.75
N GLN A 558 -11.88 31.38 -3.71
CA GLN A 558 -11.54 31.04 -5.11
C GLN A 558 -12.37 31.80 -6.16
N TYR A 559 -13.16 32.82 -5.76
CA TYR A 559 -14.00 33.61 -6.67
C TYR A 559 -13.78 35.14 -6.59
N LEU A 560 -12.77 35.59 -5.85
CA LEU A 560 -12.50 37.02 -5.62
C LEU A 560 -11.09 37.45 -6.09
N VAL A 561 -10.67 36.99 -7.28
CA VAL A 561 -9.39 37.37 -7.92
C VAL A 561 -9.61 37.88 -9.36
N ALA A 562 -10.85 38.23 -9.73
CA ALA A 562 -11.19 38.65 -11.10
C ALA A 562 -11.97 39.98 -11.21
N HIS A 563 -12.53 40.53 -10.13
CA HIS A 563 -13.47 41.67 -10.18
C HIS A 563 -13.28 42.66 -9.01
N SER A 564 -12.08 43.25 -8.89
CA SER A 564 -11.85 44.36 -7.93
C SER A 564 -10.86 45.43 -8.41
N THR A 565 -10.44 45.41 -9.68
CA THR A 565 -9.53 46.41 -10.27
C THR A 565 -10.21 47.52 -11.07
N TYR A 566 -11.54 47.44 -11.30
CA TYR A 566 -12.27 48.39 -12.17
C TYR A 566 -13.16 49.40 -11.46
N VAL A 567 -13.44 49.25 -10.16
CA VAL A 567 -14.43 50.10 -9.44
C VAL A 567 -13.79 51.24 -8.63
N LEU A 568 -12.47 51.22 -8.43
CA LEU A 568 -11.74 52.26 -7.68
C LEU A 568 -11.00 53.29 -8.55
N LEU A 569 -10.85 53.08 -9.86
CA LEU A 569 -10.14 54.02 -10.75
C LEU A 569 -10.98 55.25 -11.14
N VAL A 570 -12.29 55.08 -11.32
CA VAL A 570 -13.16 56.14 -11.87
C VAL A 570 -13.36 57.32 -10.90
N PRO A 571 -13.57 57.13 -9.57
CA PRO A 571 -13.68 58.26 -8.64
C PRO A 571 -12.37 59.01 -8.45
N LEU A 572 -11.23 58.30 -8.54
CA LEU A 572 -9.91 58.90 -8.34
C LEU A 572 -9.54 59.88 -9.46
N LEU A 573 -9.89 59.55 -10.71
CA LEU A 573 -9.65 60.42 -11.87
C LEU A 573 -10.40 61.75 -11.76
N VAL A 574 -11.62 61.76 -11.22
CA VAL A 574 -12.42 62.99 -11.05
C VAL A 574 -11.80 63.90 -9.96
N ILE A 575 -11.32 63.33 -8.86
CA ILE A 575 -10.68 64.09 -7.78
C ILE A 575 -9.35 64.70 -8.27
N VAL A 576 -8.57 63.95 -9.06
CA VAL A 576 -7.31 64.43 -9.64
C VAL A 576 -7.57 65.57 -10.65
N SER A 577 -8.60 65.48 -11.51
CA SER A 577 -8.96 66.56 -12.43
C SER A 577 -9.37 67.87 -11.75
N VAL A 578 -9.97 67.82 -10.56
CA VAL A 578 -10.41 69.02 -9.81
C VAL A 578 -9.27 69.66 -9.01
N HIS A 579 -8.24 68.90 -8.62
CA HIS A 579 -7.09 69.45 -7.89
C HIS A 579 -5.99 70.04 -8.81
N ILE A 580 -5.98 69.66 -10.08
CA ILE A 580 -5.01 70.14 -11.08
C ILE A 580 -5.28 71.61 -11.49
N SER A 581 -6.49 72.13 -11.25
CA SER A 581 -6.91 73.48 -11.67
C SER A 581 -6.33 74.64 -10.85
N THR A 582 -5.63 74.36 -9.74
CA THR A 582 -5.28 75.37 -8.71
C THR A 582 -3.80 75.35 -8.28
N LEU A 583 -2.90 74.77 -9.08
CA LEU A 583 -1.49 74.56 -8.70
C LEU A 583 -0.50 75.24 -9.64
N ASN A 584 0.55 75.84 -9.06
CA ASN A 584 1.64 76.46 -9.81
C ASN A 584 2.49 75.42 -10.55
N GLY A 585 3.12 75.86 -11.65
CA GLY A 585 3.76 74.96 -12.63
C GLY A 585 4.92 74.08 -12.13
N GLN A 586 5.51 74.37 -10.97
CA GLN A 586 6.53 73.49 -10.36
C GLN A 586 5.92 72.34 -9.55
N ASP A 587 4.81 72.57 -8.82
CA ASP A 587 4.14 71.53 -8.04
C ASP A 587 3.45 70.50 -8.93
N PHE A 588 2.90 70.94 -10.07
CA PHE A 588 2.23 70.08 -11.03
C PHE A 588 3.16 68.98 -11.60
N LEU A 589 4.43 69.31 -11.91
CA LEU A 589 5.39 68.31 -12.39
C LEU A 589 5.73 67.28 -11.30
N GLN A 590 5.89 67.73 -10.05
CA GLN A 590 6.20 66.85 -8.92
C GLN A 590 5.03 65.91 -8.57
N ILE A 591 3.79 66.41 -8.64
CA ILE A 591 2.57 65.61 -8.45
C ILE A 591 2.41 64.61 -9.61
N CYS A 592 2.63 65.03 -10.86
CA CYS A 592 2.63 64.12 -12.01
C CYS A 592 3.69 63.02 -11.89
N TYR A 593 4.92 63.35 -11.47
CA TYR A 593 5.99 62.37 -11.23
C TYR A 593 5.61 61.37 -10.13
N ASN A 594 5.10 61.85 -9.00
CA ASN A 594 4.65 61.01 -7.89
C ASN A 594 3.46 60.11 -8.30
N HIS A 595 2.50 60.63 -9.09
CA HIS A 595 1.40 59.82 -9.63
C HIS A 595 1.87 58.78 -10.65
N LEU A 596 2.88 59.11 -11.47
CA LEU A 596 3.47 58.17 -12.43
C LEU A 596 4.21 57.04 -11.69
N GLU A 597 5.01 57.36 -10.66
CA GLU A 597 5.62 56.35 -9.78
C GLU A 597 4.57 55.49 -9.07
N PHE A 598 3.50 56.09 -8.51
CA PHE A 598 2.47 55.33 -7.78
C PHE A 598 1.69 54.38 -8.70
N ASN A 599 1.38 54.80 -9.92
CA ASN A 599 0.80 53.95 -10.95
C ASN A 599 1.78 52.85 -11.40
N LEU A 600 3.06 53.17 -11.58
CA LEU A 600 4.09 52.20 -11.94
C LEU A 600 4.29 51.14 -10.84
N VAL A 601 4.35 51.54 -9.55
CA VAL A 601 4.36 50.62 -8.39
C VAL A 601 3.12 49.72 -8.41
N SER A 602 1.94 50.28 -8.66
CA SER A 602 0.68 49.53 -8.69
C SER A 602 0.63 48.51 -9.83
N VAL A 603 1.08 48.88 -11.03
CA VAL A 603 1.18 47.99 -12.20
C VAL A 603 2.22 46.88 -11.97
N ILE A 604 3.39 47.22 -11.41
CA ILE A 604 4.44 46.27 -11.05
C ILE A 604 3.92 45.29 -9.98
N LEU A 605 3.25 45.77 -8.94
CA LEU A 605 2.69 44.92 -7.88
C LEU A 605 1.58 44.01 -8.41
N CYS A 606 0.67 44.51 -9.23
CA CYS A 606 -0.37 43.70 -9.88
C CYS A 606 0.25 42.64 -10.81
N SER A 607 1.29 43.00 -11.57
CA SER A 607 2.03 42.07 -12.43
C SER A 607 2.75 41.00 -11.61
N ALA A 608 3.42 41.38 -10.52
CA ALA A 608 4.07 40.45 -9.60
C ALA A 608 3.07 39.51 -8.91
N LEU A 609 1.90 40.00 -8.51
CA LEU A 609 0.81 39.19 -7.95
C LEU A 609 0.18 38.27 -8.99
N ALA A 610 0.05 38.70 -10.24
CA ALA A 610 -0.42 37.87 -11.35
C ALA A 610 0.59 36.76 -11.69
N ILE A 611 1.87 37.09 -11.81
CA ILE A 611 2.97 36.13 -12.00
C ILE A 611 3.01 35.15 -10.82
N PHE A 612 2.93 35.64 -9.58
CA PHE A 612 2.85 34.80 -8.38
C PHE A 612 1.65 33.85 -8.43
N SER A 613 0.44 34.35 -8.72
CA SER A 613 -0.77 33.53 -8.85
C SER A 613 -0.64 32.46 -9.93
N VAL A 614 -0.08 32.82 -11.10
CA VAL A 614 0.20 31.89 -12.20
C VAL A 614 1.25 30.85 -11.81
N THR A 615 2.35 31.25 -11.17
CA THR A 615 3.42 30.34 -10.71
C THR A 615 2.93 29.39 -9.62
N VAL A 616 2.19 29.90 -8.63
CA VAL A 616 1.55 29.13 -7.55
C VAL A 616 0.57 28.12 -8.13
N ASN A 617 -0.29 28.52 -9.08
CA ASN A 617 -1.21 27.63 -9.78
C ASN A 617 -0.44 26.57 -10.59
N PHE A 618 0.56 26.97 -11.38
CA PHE A 618 1.39 26.06 -12.17
C PHE A 618 2.12 25.02 -11.32
N MET A 619 2.71 25.43 -10.19
CA MET A 619 3.38 24.52 -9.25
C MET A 619 2.42 23.64 -8.44
N SER A 620 1.20 24.13 -8.17
CA SER A 620 0.17 23.35 -7.46
C SER A 620 -0.54 22.34 -8.35
N ARG A 621 -0.39 22.41 -9.68
CA ARG A 621 -1.02 21.46 -10.60
C ARG A 621 -0.46 20.05 -10.37
N PRO A 622 -1.33 19.04 -10.15
CA PRO A 622 -0.87 17.67 -10.01
C PRO A 622 -0.17 17.23 -11.32
N ARG A 623 0.94 16.50 -11.18
CA ARG A 623 1.63 15.91 -12.33
C ARG A 623 0.67 15.04 -13.12
N LYS A 624 0.64 15.24 -14.44
CA LYS A 624 -0.12 14.40 -15.37
C LYS A 624 0.45 12.99 -15.34
N VAL A 625 -0.44 12.00 -15.40
CA VAL A 625 -0.10 10.58 -15.53
C VAL A 625 -0.61 10.11 -16.88
N TYR A 626 0.28 9.48 -17.64
CA TYR A 626 0.03 8.95 -18.96
C TYR A 626 0.07 7.43 -18.92
N LEU A 627 -0.88 6.80 -19.59
CA LEU A 627 -0.84 5.38 -19.92
C LEU A 627 -0.07 5.24 -21.22
N VAL A 628 1.18 4.76 -21.09
CA VAL A 628 2.08 4.54 -22.22
C VAL A 628 1.47 3.48 -23.13
N ASP A 629 1.24 2.30 -22.57
CA ASP A 629 0.49 1.21 -23.18
C ASP A 629 0.04 0.20 -22.10
N PHE A 630 -0.79 -0.76 -22.51
CA PHE A 630 -1.18 -1.91 -21.70
C PHE A 630 -1.30 -3.16 -22.59
N THR A 631 -1.23 -4.32 -21.95
CA THR A 631 -1.46 -5.63 -22.60
C THR A 631 -2.32 -6.49 -21.71
N CYS A 632 -3.11 -7.36 -22.33
CA CYS A 632 -3.82 -8.43 -21.62
C CYS A 632 -3.17 -9.77 -21.96
N TYR A 633 -3.26 -10.72 -21.04
CA TYR A 633 -2.87 -12.10 -21.28
C TYR A 633 -3.96 -12.79 -22.11
N LYS A 634 -3.56 -13.41 -23.22
CA LYS A 634 -4.42 -14.30 -24.01
C LYS A 634 -3.85 -15.70 -23.82
N PRO A 635 -4.54 -16.60 -23.09
CA PRO A 635 -4.08 -17.97 -22.90
C PRO A 635 -4.12 -18.75 -24.23
N ASP A 636 -3.34 -19.82 -24.28
CA ASP A 636 -3.23 -20.68 -25.45
C ASP A 636 -4.55 -21.43 -25.72
N ALA A 637 -4.80 -21.75 -27.00
CA ALA A 637 -6.09 -22.32 -27.44
C ALA A 637 -6.41 -23.69 -26.82
N ASN A 638 -5.39 -24.45 -26.42
CA ASN A 638 -5.53 -25.72 -25.69
C ASN A 638 -6.13 -25.55 -24.27
N LEU A 639 -6.08 -24.35 -23.69
CA LEU A 639 -6.70 -24.01 -22.41
C LEU A 639 -8.16 -23.57 -22.53
N MET A 640 -8.75 -23.61 -23.74
CA MET A 640 -10.17 -23.33 -23.95
C MET A 640 -11.04 -24.56 -23.63
N CYS A 641 -11.78 -24.50 -22.52
CA CYS A 641 -12.74 -25.51 -22.12
C CYS A 641 -14.16 -25.14 -22.61
N SER A 642 -14.93 -26.11 -23.14
CA SER A 642 -16.35 -25.90 -23.44
C SER A 642 -17.23 -26.03 -22.20
N LYS A 643 -18.48 -25.53 -22.24
CA LYS A 643 -19.43 -25.72 -21.13
C LYS A 643 -19.69 -27.20 -20.83
N GLU A 644 -19.77 -28.03 -21.86
CA GLU A 644 -19.99 -29.48 -21.74
C GLU A 644 -18.76 -30.16 -21.14
N LYS A 645 -17.56 -29.86 -21.67
CA LYS A 645 -16.31 -30.42 -21.15
C LYS A 645 -16.05 -30.00 -19.71
N PHE A 646 -16.43 -28.77 -19.36
CA PHE A 646 -16.37 -28.28 -17.99
C PHE A 646 -17.27 -29.09 -17.04
N LEU A 647 -18.51 -29.39 -17.46
CA LEU A 647 -19.45 -30.19 -16.66
C LEU A 647 -19.03 -31.67 -16.59
N GLU A 648 -18.46 -32.22 -17.66
CA GLU A 648 -17.85 -33.55 -17.71
C GLU A 648 -16.69 -33.65 -16.71
N LEU A 649 -15.71 -32.76 -16.80
CA LEU A 649 -14.57 -32.69 -15.87
C LEU A 649 -15.04 -32.49 -14.42
N SER A 650 -16.05 -31.66 -14.19
CA SER A 650 -16.65 -31.47 -12.87
C SER A 650 -17.29 -32.77 -12.35
N SER A 651 -17.94 -33.57 -13.20
CA SER A 651 -18.45 -34.88 -12.81
C SER A 651 -17.34 -35.88 -12.47
N HIS A 652 -16.18 -35.80 -13.15
CA HIS A 652 -14.99 -36.63 -12.85
C HIS A 652 -14.26 -36.25 -11.55
N VAL A 653 -14.57 -35.10 -10.93
CA VAL A 653 -14.07 -34.77 -9.58
C VAL A 653 -14.63 -35.71 -8.51
N GLY A 654 -15.80 -36.33 -8.75
CA GLY A 654 -16.44 -37.26 -7.82
C GLY A 654 -17.06 -36.63 -6.56
N ILE A 655 -16.84 -35.33 -6.31
CA ILE A 655 -17.35 -34.60 -5.14
C ILE A 655 -18.74 -34.00 -5.39
N PHE A 656 -19.03 -33.51 -6.60
CA PHE A 656 -20.26 -32.76 -6.88
C PHE A 656 -21.45 -33.69 -7.14
N THR A 657 -22.58 -33.47 -6.46
CA THR A 657 -23.81 -34.25 -6.71
C THR A 657 -24.40 -33.98 -8.10
N LYS A 658 -25.25 -34.88 -8.60
CA LYS A 658 -25.94 -34.72 -9.90
C LYS A 658 -26.75 -33.43 -9.96
N GLU A 659 -27.41 -33.06 -8.86
CA GLU A 659 -28.19 -31.83 -8.71
C GLU A 659 -27.30 -30.59 -8.75
N ASN A 660 -26.07 -30.70 -8.22
CA ASN A 660 -25.10 -29.61 -8.25
C ASN A 660 -24.41 -29.46 -9.60
N ILE A 661 -24.18 -30.54 -10.36
CA ILE A 661 -23.79 -30.46 -11.78
C ILE A 661 -24.92 -29.83 -12.61
N ALA A 662 -26.19 -30.20 -12.37
CA ALA A 662 -27.33 -29.56 -13.01
C ALA A 662 -27.48 -28.07 -12.63
N PHE A 663 -27.19 -27.71 -11.38
CA PHE A 663 -27.12 -26.31 -10.94
C PHE A 663 -26.01 -25.54 -11.68
N GLN A 664 -24.78 -26.08 -11.75
CA GLN A 664 -23.67 -25.47 -12.50
C GLN A 664 -24.04 -25.24 -13.97
N ARG A 665 -24.68 -26.22 -14.62
CA ARG A 665 -25.21 -26.09 -15.99
C ARG A 665 -26.15 -24.87 -16.12
N LYS A 666 -27.16 -24.77 -15.25
CA LYS A 666 -28.11 -23.64 -15.23
C LYS A 666 -27.44 -22.28 -14.99
N ILE A 667 -26.36 -22.23 -14.21
CA ILE A 667 -25.56 -21.01 -14.05
C ILE A 667 -24.76 -20.68 -15.32
N LEU A 668 -24.10 -21.67 -15.95
CA LEU A 668 -23.31 -21.48 -17.19
C LEU A 668 -24.15 -21.08 -18.41
N GLU A 669 -25.42 -21.50 -18.46
CA GLU A 669 -26.38 -21.07 -19.48
C GLU A 669 -26.81 -19.61 -19.30
N ARG A 670 -26.91 -19.14 -18.04
CA ARG A 670 -27.42 -17.80 -17.68
C ARG A 670 -26.32 -16.76 -17.42
N SER A 671 -25.06 -17.18 -17.26
CA SER A 671 -23.92 -16.34 -16.85
C SER A 671 -23.54 -15.24 -17.84
N GLY A 672 -23.88 -15.41 -19.12
CA GLY A 672 -23.41 -14.58 -20.23
C GLY A 672 -22.08 -15.05 -20.85
N LEU A 673 -21.49 -16.13 -20.33
CA LEU A 673 -20.29 -16.75 -20.93
C LEU A 673 -20.61 -17.43 -22.27
N GLY A 674 -19.67 -17.35 -23.19
CA GLY A 674 -19.71 -18.06 -24.47
C GLY A 674 -19.43 -19.55 -24.35
N GLN A 675 -19.50 -20.26 -25.47
CA GLN A 675 -19.48 -21.72 -25.48
C GLN A 675 -18.13 -22.33 -25.09
N LYS A 676 -17.03 -21.60 -25.31
CA LYS A 676 -15.67 -21.98 -24.88
C LYS A 676 -15.00 -20.81 -24.18
N THR A 677 -14.35 -21.07 -23.04
CA THR A 677 -13.68 -20.06 -22.20
C THR A 677 -12.39 -20.62 -21.58
N TYR A 678 -11.49 -19.76 -21.10
CA TYR A 678 -10.17 -20.18 -20.63
C TYR A 678 -10.10 -20.62 -19.17
N PHE A 679 -9.47 -21.77 -18.92
CA PHE A 679 -9.19 -22.31 -17.59
C PHE A 679 -7.72 -22.71 -17.46
N PRO A 680 -7.12 -22.65 -16.25
CA PRO A 680 -5.74 -23.05 -16.05
C PRO A 680 -5.59 -24.57 -16.25
N GLU A 681 -4.37 -24.99 -16.61
CA GLU A 681 -4.04 -26.37 -16.97
C GLU A 681 -4.50 -27.40 -15.92
N ALA A 682 -4.33 -27.07 -14.63
CA ALA A 682 -4.72 -27.91 -13.50
C ALA A 682 -6.23 -28.19 -13.39
N LEU A 683 -7.09 -27.38 -14.03
CA LEU A 683 -8.55 -27.55 -14.03
C LEU A 683 -9.10 -28.13 -15.34
N VAL A 684 -8.30 -28.24 -16.40
CA VAL A 684 -8.70 -28.86 -17.68
C VAL A 684 -8.19 -30.29 -17.88
N ARG A 685 -7.28 -30.75 -17.02
CA ARG A 685 -6.85 -32.16 -16.92
C ARG A 685 -7.96 -33.02 -16.29
N SER A 686 -7.94 -34.33 -16.57
CA SER A 686 -8.88 -35.31 -16.00
C SER A 686 -8.11 -36.38 -15.21
N PRO A 687 -8.26 -36.48 -13.87
CA PRO A 687 -9.03 -35.56 -13.01
C PRO A 687 -8.33 -34.18 -12.85
N PRO A 688 -9.07 -33.13 -12.49
CA PRO A 688 -8.47 -31.87 -12.02
C PRO A 688 -7.59 -32.07 -10.79
N ASN A 689 -6.45 -31.37 -10.71
CA ASN A 689 -5.51 -31.43 -9.59
C ASN A 689 -5.06 -30.01 -9.19
N PRO A 690 -5.92 -29.22 -8.54
CA PRO A 690 -5.54 -27.91 -8.02
C PRO A 690 -4.57 -28.07 -6.84
N CYS A 691 -3.39 -27.45 -6.94
CA CYS A 691 -2.40 -27.40 -5.87
C CYS A 691 -1.64 -26.06 -5.88
N LEU A 692 -0.85 -25.79 -4.85
CA LEU A 692 -0.07 -24.55 -4.71
C LEU A 692 0.97 -24.40 -5.82
N ALA A 693 1.61 -25.48 -6.25
CA ALA A 693 2.57 -25.45 -7.36
C ALA A 693 1.90 -25.02 -8.68
N GLU A 694 0.75 -25.60 -9.02
CA GLU A 694 0.02 -25.24 -10.24
C GLU A 694 -0.59 -23.82 -10.17
N ALA A 695 -1.02 -23.35 -8.99
CA ALA A 695 -1.48 -21.97 -8.83
C ALA A 695 -0.33 -20.93 -9.00
N LYS A 696 0.90 -21.28 -8.60
CA LYS A 696 2.08 -20.47 -8.92
C LYS A 696 2.38 -20.48 -10.43
N LYS A 697 2.26 -21.64 -11.08
CA LYS A 697 2.43 -21.77 -12.53
C LYS A 697 1.42 -20.92 -13.30
N GLU A 698 0.13 -20.96 -12.90
CA GLU A 698 -0.93 -20.08 -13.42
C GLU A 698 -0.56 -18.60 -13.22
N ALA A 699 -0.12 -18.21 -12.02
CA ALA A 699 0.27 -16.85 -11.71
C ALA A 699 1.41 -16.34 -12.60
N GLU A 700 2.49 -17.12 -12.74
CA GLU A 700 3.66 -16.78 -13.53
C GLU A 700 3.33 -16.70 -15.02
N MET A 701 2.59 -17.68 -15.55
CA MET A 701 2.12 -17.71 -16.94
C MET A 701 1.32 -16.44 -17.30
N VAL A 702 0.35 -16.08 -16.45
CA VAL A 702 -0.51 -14.90 -16.66
C VAL A 702 0.28 -13.60 -16.52
N MET A 703 1.12 -13.47 -15.49
CA MET A 703 1.88 -12.23 -15.25
C MET A 703 2.94 -12.00 -16.33
N PHE A 704 3.80 -12.98 -16.59
CA PHE A 704 4.91 -12.82 -17.53
C PHE A 704 4.40 -12.71 -18.96
N GLY A 705 3.43 -13.53 -19.36
CA GLY A 705 2.80 -13.44 -20.68
C GLY A 705 2.14 -12.08 -20.99
N ALA A 706 1.68 -11.35 -19.97
CA ALA A 706 1.25 -9.96 -20.13
C ALA A 706 2.44 -8.98 -20.16
N ILE A 707 3.35 -9.05 -19.19
CA ILE A 707 4.47 -8.11 -19.02
C ILE A 707 5.44 -8.17 -20.20
N ASP A 708 5.79 -9.35 -20.71
CA ASP A 708 6.72 -9.52 -21.83
C ASP A 708 6.21 -8.80 -23.08
N ARG A 709 4.93 -9.01 -23.42
CA ARG A 709 4.26 -8.33 -24.54
C ARG A 709 4.26 -6.80 -24.36
N LEU A 710 4.10 -6.32 -23.12
CA LEU A 710 4.12 -4.89 -22.80
C LEU A 710 5.51 -4.27 -22.94
N LEU A 711 6.54 -4.95 -22.43
CA LEU A 711 7.92 -4.49 -22.51
C LEU A 711 8.42 -4.50 -23.96
N ALA A 712 8.07 -5.54 -24.72
CA ALA A 712 8.33 -5.61 -26.16
C ALA A 712 7.64 -4.48 -26.93
N LYS A 713 6.35 -4.23 -26.69
CA LYS A 713 5.59 -3.16 -27.38
C LYS A 713 6.06 -1.75 -27.02
N THR A 714 6.46 -1.52 -25.77
CA THR A 714 6.83 -0.17 -25.28
C THR A 714 8.32 0.15 -25.36
N CYS A 715 9.18 -0.84 -25.64
CA CYS A 715 10.64 -0.74 -25.62
C CYS A 715 11.23 -0.14 -24.32
N VAL A 716 10.49 -0.19 -23.20
CA VAL A 716 10.94 0.37 -21.93
C VAL A 716 11.87 -0.61 -21.23
N LYS A 717 13.07 -0.13 -20.91
CA LYS A 717 14.07 -0.91 -20.17
C LYS A 717 13.57 -1.15 -18.76
N VAL A 718 13.51 -2.42 -18.35
CA VAL A 718 13.13 -2.88 -17.02
C VAL A 718 13.79 -2.08 -15.88
N LYS A 719 15.07 -1.69 -16.05
CA LYS A 719 15.84 -0.91 -15.05
C LYS A 719 15.30 0.51 -14.79
N ASP A 720 14.49 1.05 -15.72
CA ASP A 720 13.87 2.37 -15.60
C ASP A 720 12.53 2.34 -14.83
N ILE A 721 11.97 1.14 -14.62
CA ILE A 721 10.75 0.94 -13.81
C ILE A 721 11.09 1.22 -12.34
N GLY A 722 10.37 2.17 -11.75
CA GLY A 722 10.61 2.62 -10.38
C GLY A 722 9.57 2.18 -9.36
N ILE A 723 8.36 1.90 -9.83
CA ILE A 723 7.21 1.49 -9.04
C ILE A 723 6.66 0.20 -9.66
N LEU A 724 6.33 -0.77 -8.82
CA LEU A 724 5.64 -2.00 -9.20
C LEU A 724 4.44 -2.20 -8.27
N VAL A 725 3.25 -2.34 -8.84
CA VAL A 725 2.02 -2.66 -8.10
C VAL A 725 1.41 -3.91 -8.71
N VAL A 726 1.52 -5.04 -8.01
CA VAL A 726 0.82 -6.28 -8.37
C VAL A 726 -0.45 -6.39 -7.53
N ASN A 727 -1.55 -6.85 -8.12
CA ASN A 727 -2.77 -7.16 -7.39
C ASN A 727 -3.37 -8.50 -7.82
N SER A 728 -3.86 -9.23 -6.81
CA SER A 728 -4.51 -10.54 -6.88
C SER A 728 -5.68 -10.55 -5.89
N GLY A 729 -6.78 -11.21 -6.20
CA GLY A 729 -7.93 -11.31 -5.31
C GLY A 729 -7.60 -12.17 -4.10
N VAL A 730 -7.55 -13.49 -4.30
CA VAL A 730 -7.36 -14.47 -3.20
C VAL A 730 -5.89 -14.89 -3.06
N PHE A 731 -5.23 -15.24 -4.17
CA PHE A 731 -3.91 -15.88 -4.12
C PHE A 731 -2.76 -14.91 -3.84
N ASN A 732 -2.16 -15.05 -2.65
CA ASN A 732 -1.12 -14.15 -2.14
C ASN A 732 0.01 -14.95 -1.48
N PRO A 733 0.85 -15.65 -2.27
CA PRO A 733 1.90 -16.52 -1.75
C PRO A 733 3.01 -15.74 -1.04
N THR A 734 3.85 -16.46 -0.31
CA THR A 734 5.15 -15.97 0.16
C THR A 734 6.30 -16.65 -0.61
N PRO A 735 7.25 -15.90 -1.21
CA PRO A 735 7.24 -14.45 -1.41
C PRO A 735 6.06 -13.97 -2.27
N SER A 736 5.63 -12.73 -2.03
CA SER A 736 4.61 -12.04 -2.82
C SER A 736 4.85 -12.14 -4.33
N LEU A 737 3.79 -12.14 -5.13
CA LEU A 737 3.84 -12.04 -6.60
C LEU A 737 4.69 -10.83 -7.08
N SER A 738 4.64 -9.71 -6.35
CA SER A 738 5.50 -8.55 -6.62
C SER A 738 7.01 -8.84 -6.50
N ALA A 739 7.40 -9.80 -5.67
CA ALA A 739 8.78 -10.26 -5.54
C ALA A 739 9.15 -11.26 -6.65
N THR A 740 8.20 -12.10 -7.09
CA THR A 740 8.33 -12.99 -8.26
C THR A 740 8.62 -12.18 -9.52
N VAL A 741 7.88 -11.10 -9.77
CA VAL A 741 8.16 -10.15 -10.87
C VAL A 741 9.54 -9.47 -10.72
N VAL A 742 9.95 -9.11 -9.49
CA VAL A 742 11.30 -8.55 -9.26
C VAL A 742 12.41 -9.56 -9.50
N ASN A 743 12.18 -10.83 -9.18
CA ASN A 743 13.11 -11.92 -9.41
C ASN A 743 13.26 -12.25 -10.90
N HIS A 744 12.15 -12.46 -11.61
CA HIS A 744 12.15 -12.83 -13.02
C HIS A 744 12.84 -11.76 -13.89
N TYR A 745 12.38 -10.50 -13.79
CA TYR A 745 12.92 -9.40 -14.62
C TYR A 745 14.22 -8.78 -14.07
N LYS A 746 14.74 -9.26 -12.94
CA LYS A 746 15.96 -8.70 -12.29
C LYS A 746 15.84 -7.18 -12.05
N LEU A 747 14.68 -6.75 -11.53
CA LEU A 747 14.35 -5.34 -11.29
C LEU A 747 15.30 -4.69 -10.26
N ARG A 748 15.38 -3.35 -10.32
CA ARG A 748 16.34 -2.57 -9.52
C ARG A 748 16.12 -2.71 -8.00
N SER A 749 17.19 -2.70 -7.21
CA SER A 749 17.12 -2.95 -5.76
C SER A 749 16.42 -1.87 -4.93
N ASN A 750 16.21 -0.67 -5.49
CA ASN A 750 15.44 0.43 -4.88
C ASN A 750 14.06 0.60 -5.54
N ILE A 751 13.45 -0.48 -6.02
CA ILE A 751 12.08 -0.47 -6.55
C ILE A 751 11.06 -0.34 -5.42
N LEU A 752 10.04 0.49 -5.65
CA LEU A 752 8.86 0.55 -4.78
C LEU A 752 7.87 -0.54 -5.21
N SER A 753 8.06 -1.76 -4.71
CA SER A 753 7.16 -2.89 -4.97
C SER A 753 6.06 -3.02 -3.93
N TYR A 754 4.83 -3.23 -4.41
CA TYR A 754 3.62 -3.45 -3.63
C TYR A 754 2.82 -4.64 -4.18
N ASN A 755 2.15 -5.37 -3.29
CA ASN A 755 1.35 -6.56 -3.56
C ASN A 755 0.01 -6.39 -2.84
N LEU A 756 -1.03 -6.09 -3.59
CA LEU A 756 -2.37 -5.76 -3.13
C LEU A 756 -3.25 -7.01 -3.11
N ALA A 757 -3.92 -7.26 -1.99
CA ALA A 757 -4.60 -8.53 -1.69
C ALA A 757 -6.04 -8.33 -1.19
N GLY A 758 -6.95 -9.28 -1.46
CA GLY A 758 -8.31 -9.32 -0.88
C GLY A 758 -9.27 -8.21 -1.30
N MET A 759 -8.91 -7.38 -2.30
CA MET A 759 -9.71 -6.21 -2.71
C MET A 759 -10.71 -6.48 -3.85
N GLY A 760 -10.73 -7.71 -4.38
CA GLY A 760 -11.66 -8.16 -5.41
C GLY A 760 -11.53 -7.43 -6.75
N CYS A 761 -12.54 -7.57 -7.61
CA CYS A 761 -12.48 -7.20 -9.02
C CYS A 761 -12.28 -5.69 -9.29
N SER A 762 -12.54 -4.81 -8.31
CA SER A 762 -12.20 -3.38 -8.42
C SER A 762 -10.70 -3.08 -8.29
N ALA A 763 -9.87 -4.06 -7.93
CA ALA A 763 -8.46 -3.85 -7.59
C ALA A 763 -7.61 -3.29 -8.75
N GLY A 764 -7.98 -3.51 -10.02
CA GLY A 764 -7.30 -2.89 -11.16
C GLY A 764 -7.30 -1.36 -11.10
N ILE A 765 -8.46 -0.75 -10.80
CA ILE A 765 -8.57 0.71 -10.62
C ILE A 765 -7.87 1.17 -9.34
N ILE A 766 -7.93 0.37 -8.27
CA ILE A 766 -7.20 0.65 -7.01
C ILE A 766 -5.69 0.74 -7.27
N SER A 767 -5.14 -0.17 -8.10
CA SER A 767 -3.74 -0.20 -8.47
C SER A 767 -3.33 0.98 -9.35
N VAL A 768 -4.18 1.39 -10.31
CA VAL A 768 -3.96 2.61 -11.12
C VAL A 768 -3.96 3.86 -10.24
N ASP A 769 -4.93 3.98 -9.32
CA ASP A 769 -5.04 5.09 -8.37
C ASP A 769 -3.84 5.16 -7.41
N LEU A 770 -3.36 4.01 -6.92
CA LEU A 770 -2.11 3.93 -6.15
C LEU A 770 -0.90 4.36 -6.98
N ALA A 771 -0.76 3.82 -8.20
CA ALA A 771 0.35 4.17 -9.09
C ALA A 771 0.34 5.67 -9.45
N LYS A 772 -0.84 6.28 -9.67
CA LYS A 772 -1.03 7.72 -9.83
C LYS A 772 -0.48 8.50 -8.63
N HIS A 773 -0.87 8.14 -7.41
CA HIS A 773 -0.36 8.80 -6.19
C HIS A 773 1.16 8.65 -6.05
N LEU A 774 1.70 7.46 -6.29
CA LEU A 774 3.14 7.22 -6.23
C LEU A 774 3.91 8.01 -7.32
N LEU A 775 3.37 8.10 -8.54
CA LEU A 775 3.94 8.92 -9.62
C LEU A 775 3.84 10.43 -9.35
N GLN A 776 2.86 10.90 -8.58
CA GLN A 776 2.82 12.31 -8.18
C GLN A 776 4.02 12.65 -7.28
N VAL A 777 4.38 11.77 -6.34
CA VAL A 777 5.53 11.95 -5.45
C VAL A 777 6.87 11.69 -6.16
N ASN A 778 6.97 10.64 -6.98
CA ASN A 778 8.22 10.17 -7.57
C ASN A 778 8.37 10.66 -9.03
N PRO A 779 9.11 11.78 -9.30
CA PRO A 779 9.24 12.34 -10.65
C PRO A 779 9.92 11.38 -11.64
N ASN A 780 9.67 11.63 -12.93
CA ASN A 780 10.34 10.99 -14.07
C ASN A 780 10.46 9.46 -13.99
N SER A 781 9.41 8.81 -13.49
CA SER A 781 9.39 7.38 -13.19
C SER A 781 8.34 6.65 -14.02
N TYR A 782 8.61 5.38 -14.32
CA TYR A 782 7.58 4.45 -14.77
C TYR A 782 7.02 3.67 -13.59
N ALA A 783 5.71 3.42 -13.63
CA ALA A 783 5.02 2.49 -12.76
C ALA A 783 4.44 1.34 -13.59
N LEU A 784 4.86 0.11 -13.29
CA LEU A 784 4.26 -1.10 -13.83
C LEU A 784 3.15 -1.55 -12.88
N VAL A 785 1.93 -1.60 -13.38
CA VAL A 785 0.78 -2.19 -12.69
C VAL A 785 0.49 -3.54 -13.32
N VAL A 786 0.30 -4.57 -12.50
CA VAL A 786 -0.07 -5.92 -12.92
C VAL A 786 -1.35 -6.30 -12.17
N SER A 787 -2.40 -6.64 -12.91
CA SER A 787 -3.70 -7.07 -12.37
C SER A 787 -3.98 -8.46 -12.88
N MET A 788 -4.16 -9.43 -11.99
CA MET A 788 -4.37 -10.82 -12.34
C MET A 788 -5.25 -11.49 -11.29
N GLU A 789 -5.73 -12.68 -11.61
CA GLU A 789 -6.39 -13.58 -10.67
C GLU A 789 -5.99 -15.02 -11.02
N THR A 790 -5.78 -15.85 -10.01
CA THR A 790 -5.58 -17.29 -10.19
C THR A 790 -6.80 -18.04 -9.68
N ILE A 791 -7.39 -18.90 -10.51
CA ILE A 791 -8.57 -19.67 -10.12
C ILE A 791 -8.22 -21.07 -9.59
N THR A 792 -6.98 -21.57 -9.77
CA THR A 792 -6.58 -22.92 -9.38
C THR A 792 -6.83 -23.23 -7.89
N LEU A 793 -6.25 -22.47 -6.95
CA LEU A 793 -6.48 -22.66 -5.51
C LEU A 793 -7.81 -22.07 -5.01
N SER A 794 -8.47 -21.24 -5.81
CA SER A 794 -9.77 -20.65 -5.48
C SER A 794 -10.94 -21.51 -5.97
N TRP A 795 -10.64 -22.68 -6.56
CA TRP A 795 -11.63 -23.61 -7.07
C TRP A 795 -12.35 -24.32 -5.93
N TYR A 796 -13.64 -24.06 -5.77
CA TYR A 796 -14.40 -24.60 -4.66
C TYR A 796 -14.72 -26.08 -4.89
N LEU A 797 -14.24 -26.95 -4.00
CA LEU A 797 -14.36 -28.41 -4.04
C LEU A 797 -15.42 -28.94 -3.05
N GLY A 798 -16.59 -28.31 -3.00
CA GLY A 798 -17.68 -28.73 -2.11
C GLY A 798 -19.06 -28.56 -2.76
N ASN A 799 -20.12 -28.77 -1.97
CA ASN A 799 -21.51 -28.86 -2.46
C ASN A 799 -22.42 -27.64 -2.13
N ASN A 800 -21.88 -26.58 -1.53
CA ASN A 800 -22.59 -25.33 -1.25
C ASN A 800 -22.89 -24.55 -2.55
N ARG A 801 -24.17 -24.45 -2.91
CA ARG A 801 -24.61 -23.81 -4.18
C ARG A 801 -24.18 -22.34 -4.34
N PRO A 802 -24.34 -21.44 -3.33
CA PRO A 802 -23.79 -20.08 -3.37
C PRO A 802 -22.30 -20.00 -3.73
N MET A 803 -21.47 -20.92 -3.22
CA MET A 803 -20.04 -20.97 -3.54
C MET A 803 -19.77 -21.54 -4.94
N LEU A 804 -20.54 -22.54 -5.41
CA LEU A 804 -20.41 -23.11 -6.76
C LEU A 804 -20.63 -22.08 -7.89
N VAL A 805 -21.24 -20.93 -7.62
CA VAL A 805 -21.40 -19.85 -8.60
C VAL A 805 -20.04 -19.28 -9.05
N THR A 806 -19.02 -19.23 -8.17
CA THR A 806 -17.71 -18.66 -8.53
C THR A 806 -16.96 -19.56 -9.52
N ASN A 807 -17.02 -20.87 -9.32
CA ASN A 807 -16.52 -21.87 -10.27
C ASN A 807 -17.09 -21.66 -11.69
N CYS A 808 -18.39 -21.36 -11.78
CA CYS A 808 -19.05 -21.16 -13.07
C CYS A 808 -18.65 -19.86 -13.79
N ILE A 809 -18.28 -18.79 -13.06
CA ILE A 809 -18.15 -17.42 -13.63
C ILE A 809 -16.70 -16.97 -13.81
N PHE A 810 -15.80 -17.27 -12.86
CA PHE A 810 -14.41 -16.79 -12.90
C PHE A 810 -13.56 -17.56 -13.89
N ARG A 811 -12.66 -16.86 -14.60
CA ARG A 811 -11.76 -17.42 -15.61
C ARG A 811 -10.35 -16.87 -15.42
N MET A 812 -9.36 -17.63 -15.89
CA MET A 812 -7.96 -17.17 -15.82
C MET A 812 -7.76 -15.93 -16.70
N GLY A 813 -7.00 -14.96 -16.21
CA GLY A 813 -6.72 -13.74 -16.97
C GLY A 813 -5.90 -12.73 -16.21
N GLY A 814 -5.33 -11.79 -16.94
CA GLY A 814 -4.50 -10.75 -16.36
C GLY A 814 -4.11 -9.67 -17.36
N ALA A 815 -3.67 -8.53 -16.84
CA ALA A 815 -3.24 -7.39 -17.62
C ALA A 815 -2.02 -6.72 -16.99
N ALA A 816 -1.10 -6.27 -17.83
CA ALA A 816 0.05 -5.45 -17.47
C ALA A 816 -0.14 -4.05 -18.06
N ILE A 817 0.11 -3.01 -17.26
CA ILE A 817 -0.21 -1.62 -17.58
C ILE A 817 0.98 -0.73 -17.23
N LEU A 818 1.49 0.03 -18.21
CA LEU A 818 2.65 0.89 -18.02
C LEU A 818 2.24 2.36 -17.92
N LEU A 819 2.38 2.92 -16.72
CA LEU A 819 2.10 4.33 -16.45
C LEU A 819 3.40 5.14 -16.36
N SER A 820 3.36 6.39 -16.82
CA SER A 820 4.48 7.34 -16.74
C SER A 820 4.01 8.73 -16.32
N ASN A 821 4.88 9.47 -15.63
CA ASN A 821 4.73 10.91 -15.39
C ASN A 821 5.77 11.75 -16.16
N ARG A 822 6.58 11.14 -17.03
CA ARG A 822 7.61 11.83 -17.80
C ARG A 822 6.95 12.70 -18.87
N PRO A 823 7.29 14.00 -18.98
CA PRO A 823 6.76 14.86 -20.04
C PRO A 823 7.04 14.33 -21.45
N SER A 824 8.19 13.68 -21.65
CA SER A 824 8.61 13.07 -22.92
C SER A 824 7.72 11.93 -23.40
N ASP A 825 7.04 11.21 -22.48
CA ASP A 825 6.19 10.08 -22.87
C ASP A 825 4.82 10.52 -23.41
N ARG A 826 4.44 11.81 -23.27
CA ARG A 826 3.13 12.31 -23.71
C ARG A 826 2.83 12.03 -25.19
N GLY A 827 3.84 12.13 -26.06
CA GLY A 827 3.66 11.96 -27.51
C GLY A 827 3.42 10.52 -27.95
N ARG A 828 3.96 9.53 -27.21
CA ARG A 828 3.81 8.10 -27.52
C ARG A 828 2.69 7.41 -26.74
N SER A 829 2.31 7.98 -25.60
CA SER A 829 1.27 7.43 -24.72
C SER A 829 -0.09 7.38 -25.41
N LYS A 830 -0.84 6.31 -25.18
CA LYS A 830 -2.20 6.17 -25.69
C LYS A 830 -3.19 7.10 -24.98
N TYR A 831 -3.13 7.15 -23.64
CA TYR A 831 -4.13 7.86 -22.84
C TYR A 831 -3.50 8.76 -21.76
N GLN A 832 -4.20 9.82 -21.37
CA GLN A 832 -3.94 10.58 -20.13
C GLN A 832 -4.99 10.20 -19.09
N LEU A 833 -4.57 9.90 -17.86
CA LEU A 833 -5.49 9.75 -16.73
C LEU A 833 -6.01 11.13 -16.34
N LEU A 834 -7.33 11.33 -16.42
CA LEU A 834 -8.00 12.57 -16.00
C LEU A 834 -8.31 12.52 -14.50
N GLN A 835 -9.14 11.57 -14.10
CA GLN A 835 -9.69 11.48 -12.75
C GLN A 835 -9.76 10.03 -12.26
N THR A 836 -9.65 9.85 -10.94
CA THR A 836 -9.96 8.59 -10.26
C THR A 836 -10.95 8.88 -9.15
N VAL A 837 -11.95 8.01 -8.97
CA VAL A 837 -12.95 8.10 -7.91
C VAL A 837 -12.95 6.79 -7.14
N ARG A 838 -12.83 6.91 -5.81
CA ARG A 838 -12.76 5.79 -4.87
C ARG A 838 -13.94 5.89 -3.91
N THR A 839 -14.86 4.92 -3.96
CA THR A 839 -15.98 4.84 -3.02
C THR A 839 -16.07 3.46 -2.38
N HIS A 840 -16.47 3.45 -1.10
CA HIS A 840 -16.44 2.29 -0.22
C HIS A 840 -17.73 2.25 0.59
N ASN A 841 -18.59 1.27 0.33
CA ASN A 841 -19.88 1.08 0.99
C ASN A 841 -19.81 0.05 2.13
N GLY A 842 -18.73 -0.74 2.24
CA GLY A 842 -18.54 -1.72 3.32
C GLY A 842 -18.58 -1.22 4.76
N SER A 843 -18.78 0.08 5.04
CA SER A 843 -19.22 0.54 6.36
C SER A 843 -20.62 0.00 6.72
N ASP A 844 -21.46 -0.26 5.73
CA ASP A 844 -22.73 -0.98 5.86
C ASP A 844 -22.49 -2.51 5.90
N ASP A 845 -23.23 -3.19 6.77
CA ASP A 845 -23.03 -4.62 7.06
C ASP A 845 -23.56 -5.51 5.94
N LYS A 846 -24.65 -5.09 5.29
CA LYS A 846 -25.21 -5.76 4.12
C LYS A 846 -24.20 -5.72 2.96
N SER A 847 -23.61 -4.55 2.72
CA SER A 847 -22.54 -4.32 1.74
C SER A 847 -21.26 -5.08 2.08
N TYR A 848 -20.91 -5.21 3.36
CA TYR A 848 -19.74 -5.98 3.79
C TYR A 848 -19.93 -7.49 3.56
N LYS A 849 -21.03 -8.06 4.07
CA LYS A 849 -21.35 -9.49 4.00
C LYS A 849 -21.80 -9.97 2.62
N CYS A 850 -21.87 -9.06 1.65
CA CYS A 850 -22.36 -9.31 0.30
C CYS A 850 -21.56 -10.36 -0.49
N VAL A 851 -20.24 -10.42 -0.28
CA VAL A 851 -19.29 -11.34 -0.91
C VAL A 851 -18.30 -11.77 0.16
N LEU A 852 -18.41 -13.00 0.65
CA LEU A 852 -17.67 -13.54 1.80
C LEU A 852 -16.90 -14.80 1.42
N GLN A 853 -15.65 -14.89 1.86
CA GLN A 853 -14.88 -16.13 1.87
C GLN A 853 -15.05 -16.82 3.21
N GLU A 854 -15.55 -18.04 3.20
CA GLU A 854 -15.93 -18.82 4.38
C GLU A 854 -15.81 -20.32 4.09
N GLU A 855 -15.97 -21.13 5.12
CA GLU A 855 -15.98 -22.59 5.02
C GLU A 855 -17.41 -23.12 4.92
N ASP A 856 -17.60 -24.21 4.19
CA ASP A 856 -18.83 -25.01 4.27
C ASP A 856 -18.82 -25.99 5.46
N GLU A 857 -19.90 -26.77 5.59
CA GLU A 857 -20.05 -27.80 6.63
C GLU A 857 -18.94 -28.87 6.59
N ALA A 858 -18.31 -29.09 5.43
CA ALA A 858 -17.21 -30.02 5.21
C ALA A 858 -15.82 -29.34 5.37
N ARG A 859 -15.76 -28.11 5.91
CA ARG A 859 -14.56 -27.29 6.05
C ARG A 859 -13.86 -26.90 4.74
N THR A 860 -14.55 -27.03 3.60
CA THR A 860 -14.02 -26.57 2.32
C THR A 860 -14.20 -25.06 2.21
N THR A 861 -13.09 -24.33 2.02
CA THR A 861 -13.13 -22.88 1.82
C THR A 861 -13.67 -22.54 0.44
N GLY A 862 -14.67 -21.66 0.37
CA GLY A 862 -15.23 -21.11 -0.87
C GLY A 862 -15.54 -19.63 -0.74
N VAL A 863 -16.06 -19.02 -1.82
CA VAL A 863 -16.52 -17.62 -1.83
C VAL A 863 -18.02 -17.57 -2.09
N THR A 864 -18.78 -17.26 -1.05
CA THR A 864 -20.23 -17.09 -1.09
C THR A 864 -20.60 -15.75 -1.73
N LEU A 865 -21.44 -15.81 -2.76
CA LEU A 865 -22.12 -14.66 -3.34
C LEU A 865 -23.55 -14.58 -2.80
N SER A 866 -23.86 -13.51 -2.05
CA SER A 866 -25.21 -13.30 -1.50
C SER A 866 -26.24 -12.99 -2.60
N LYS A 867 -27.54 -13.15 -2.29
CA LYS A 867 -28.64 -12.73 -3.18
C LYS A 867 -28.71 -11.21 -3.35
N ASP A 868 -28.09 -10.45 -2.44
CA ASP A 868 -28.17 -8.98 -2.38
C ASP A 868 -27.15 -8.25 -3.26
N VAL A 869 -26.25 -8.97 -3.95
CA VAL A 869 -25.15 -8.38 -4.75
C VAL A 869 -25.65 -7.33 -5.75
N MET A 870 -26.81 -7.53 -6.38
CA MET A 870 -27.36 -6.56 -7.33
C MET A 870 -27.82 -5.26 -6.65
N ALA A 871 -28.51 -5.36 -5.51
CA ALA A 871 -29.00 -4.20 -4.76
C ALA A 871 -27.84 -3.37 -4.19
N VAL A 872 -26.83 -4.05 -3.61
CA VAL A 872 -25.60 -3.43 -3.10
C VAL A 872 -24.80 -2.77 -4.23
N ALA A 873 -24.71 -3.42 -5.40
CA ALA A 873 -24.06 -2.85 -6.58
C ALA A 873 -24.73 -1.54 -7.05
N GLY A 874 -26.06 -1.50 -7.11
CA GLY A 874 -26.82 -0.31 -7.47
C GLY A 874 -26.63 0.87 -6.49
N GLU A 875 -26.54 0.59 -5.19
CA GLU A 875 -26.27 1.63 -4.19
C GLU A 875 -24.82 2.17 -4.27
N ALA A 876 -23.85 1.27 -4.44
CA ALA A 876 -22.45 1.64 -4.57
C ALA A 876 -22.19 2.40 -5.89
N LEU A 877 -22.85 2.02 -6.98
CA LEU A 877 -22.88 2.79 -8.22
C LEU A 877 -23.41 4.22 -7.96
N ARG A 878 -24.56 4.35 -7.29
CA ARG A 878 -25.15 5.67 -6.97
C ARG A 878 -24.19 6.55 -6.18
N THR A 879 -23.48 5.97 -5.21
CA THR A 879 -22.45 6.64 -4.40
C THR A 879 -21.25 7.08 -5.26
N ASN A 880 -20.83 6.24 -6.20
CA ASN A 880 -19.74 6.58 -7.13
C ASN A 880 -20.14 7.68 -8.12
N ILE A 881 -21.27 7.55 -8.83
CA ILE A 881 -21.67 8.52 -9.86
C ILE A 881 -22.00 9.91 -9.28
N THR A 882 -22.52 9.98 -8.06
CA THR A 882 -22.71 11.27 -7.36
C THR A 882 -21.40 11.93 -6.94
N THR A 883 -20.32 11.15 -6.80
CA THR A 883 -18.96 11.66 -6.55
C THR A 883 -18.23 12.01 -7.86
N LEU A 884 -18.46 11.25 -8.93
CA LEU A 884 -17.83 11.43 -10.24
C LEU A 884 -18.47 12.57 -11.06
N GLY A 885 -19.80 12.67 -11.06
CA GLY A 885 -20.57 13.58 -11.90
C GLY A 885 -20.06 15.02 -11.90
N PRO A 886 -19.89 15.68 -10.73
CA PRO A 886 -19.38 17.06 -10.65
C PRO A 886 -17.98 17.28 -11.25
N LEU A 887 -17.21 16.21 -11.45
CA LEU A 887 -15.83 16.24 -11.96
C LEU A 887 -15.74 16.04 -13.47
N VAL A 888 -16.81 15.59 -14.14
CA VAL A 888 -16.78 15.17 -15.55
C VAL A 888 -17.97 15.63 -16.40
N LEU A 889 -19.14 15.86 -15.80
CA LEU A 889 -20.35 16.28 -16.52
C LEU A 889 -20.32 17.77 -16.87
N PRO A 890 -20.95 18.20 -17.98
CA PRO A 890 -21.12 19.61 -18.30
C PRO A 890 -21.99 20.33 -17.27
N MET A 891 -21.83 21.65 -17.15
CA MET A 891 -22.52 22.45 -16.11
C MET A 891 -24.06 22.41 -16.23
N SER A 892 -24.60 22.27 -17.44
CA SER A 892 -26.04 22.09 -17.69
C SER A 892 -26.61 20.86 -16.96
N GLU A 893 -25.96 19.71 -17.11
CA GLU A 893 -26.33 18.46 -16.43
C GLU A 893 -26.21 18.57 -14.90
N GLN A 894 -25.14 19.21 -14.42
CA GLN A 894 -24.95 19.44 -12.99
C GLN A 894 -26.07 20.30 -12.39
N LEU A 895 -26.50 21.34 -13.11
CA LEU A 895 -27.62 22.20 -12.71
C LEU A 895 -28.96 21.47 -12.75
N LEU A 896 -29.24 20.67 -13.78
CA LEU A 896 -30.47 19.89 -13.90
C LEU A 896 -30.60 18.82 -12.80
N PHE A 897 -29.51 18.12 -12.51
CA PHE A 897 -29.43 17.18 -11.39
C PHE A 897 -29.63 17.88 -10.04
N PHE A 898 -28.97 19.02 -9.82
CA PHE A 898 -29.13 19.80 -8.59
C PHE A 898 -30.56 20.32 -8.41
N ALA A 899 -31.16 20.88 -9.47
CA ALA A 899 -32.55 21.36 -9.46
C ALA A 899 -33.53 20.23 -9.10
N THR A 900 -33.37 19.04 -9.71
CA THR A 900 -34.21 17.88 -9.39
C THR A 900 -34.00 17.36 -7.96
N LEU A 901 -32.76 17.37 -7.47
CA LEU A 901 -32.43 17.01 -6.09
C LEU A 901 -33.08 17.97 -5.08
N VAL A 902 -33.06 19.28 -5.36
CA VAL A 902 -33.71 20.32 -4.55
C VAL A 902 -35.23 20.18 -4.61
N ALA A 903 -35.83 20.01 -5.79
CA ALA A 903 -37.27 19.79 -5.96
C ALA A 903 -37.78 18.58 -5.14
N ARG A 904 -37.04 17.47 -5.16
CA ARG A 904 -37.39 16.28 -4.36
C ARG A 904 -37.15 16.46 -2.87
N LYS A 905 -36.03 17.07 -2.45
CA LYS A 905 -35.61 17.10 -1.03
C LYS A 905 -36.18 18.27 -0.23
N VAL A 906 -36.35 19.43 -0.87
CA VAL A 906 -36.88 20.65 -0.24
C VAL A 906 -38.38 20.75 -0.47
N PHE A 907 -38.83 20.67 -1.73
CA PHE A 907 -40.24 20.86 -2.09
C PHE A 907 -41.08 19.56 -2.03
N LYS A 908 -40.48 18.43 -1.60
CA LYS A 908 -41.11 17.09 -1.51
C LYS A 908 -41.82 16.63 -2.80
N ALA A 909 -41.43 17.16 -3.95
CA ALA A 909 -42.11 16.90 -5.22
C ALA A 909 -41.97 15.42 -5.62
N LYS A 910 -43.08 14.81 -6.08
CA LYS A 910 -43.15 13.40 -6.54
C LYS A 910 -42.52 13.20 -7.94
N ILE A 911 -41.37 13.82 -8.19
CA ILE A 911 -40.63 13.73 -9.47
C ILE A 911 -39.73 12.48 -9.44
N LYS A 912 -39.61 11.76 -10.56
CA LYS A 912 -38.66 10.61 -10.71
C LYS A 912 -37.23 11.07 -10.37
N ALA A 913 -36.38 10.16 -9.88
CA ALA A 913 -35.00 10.51 -9.61
C ALA A 913 -34.27 10.72 -10.95
N TYR A 914 -33.76 11.91 -11.20
CA TYR A 914 -32.94 12.19 -12.38
C TYR A 914 -31.55 11.54 -12.20
N ILE A 915 -31.13 10.81 -13.23
CA ILE A 915 -29.78 10.26 -13.34
C ILE A 915 -29.12 11.08 -14.46
N PRO A 916 -27.98 11.76 -14.20
CA PRO A 916 -27.34 12.59 -15.22
C PRO A 916 -26.90 11.78 -16.43
N ASP A 917 -26.94 12.38 -17.63
CA ASP A 917 -26.49 11.68 -18.82
C ASP A 917 -24.95 11.66 -18.93
N PHE A 918 -24.36 10.54 -18.51
CA PHE A 918 -22.92 10.31 -18.61
C PHE A 918 -22.41 10.13 -20.05
N LYS A 919 -23.27 9.91 -21.06
CA LYS A 919 -22.89 9.87 -22.48
C LYS A 919 -22.42 11.25 -22.99
N LEU A 920 -22.81 12.34 -22.32
CA LEU A 920 -22.28 13.70 -22.58
C LEU A 920 -20.85 13.89 -22.03
N ALA A 921 -20.43 13.06 -21.07
CA ALA A 921 -19.11 13.11 -20.45
C ALA A 921 -18.13 12.07 -20.99
N PHE A 922 -18.61 11.00 -21.64
CA PHE A 922 -17.82 9.87 -22.09
C PHE A 922 -18.33 9.29 -23.40
N GLU A 923 -17.42 9.13 -24.35
CA GLU A 923 -17.67 8.51 -25.64
C GLU A 923 -17.53 6.98 -25.57
N HIS A 924 -16.76 6.43 -24.62
CA HIS A 924 -16.58 4.99 -24.43
C HIS A 924 -16.73 4.55 -22.97
N PHE A 925 -17.32 3.37 -22.77
CA PHE A 925 -17.60 2.79 -21.46
C PHE A 925 -16.94 1.41 -21.33
N CYS A 926 -16.24 1.19 -20.22
CA CYS A 926 -15.65 -0.09 -19.85
C CYS A 926 -16.19 -0.45 -18.46
N ILE A 927 -17.25 -1.26 -18.46
CA ILE A 927 -17.97 -1.67 -17.26
C ILE A 927 -17.57 -3.10 -16.93
N HIS A 928 -16.98 -3.31 -15.75
CA HIS A 928 -16.43 -4.61 -15.35
C HIS A 928 -17.37 -5.79 -15.64
N ALA A 929 -16.87 -6.72 -16.45
CA ALA A 929 -17.48 -8.01 -16.82
C ALA A 929 -17.67 -9.00 -15.64
N GLY A 930 -18.32 -8.56 -14.55
CA GLY A 930 -18.53 -9.37 -13.34
C GLY A 930 -19.52 -10.53 -13.53
N GLY A 931 -20.48 -10.36 -14.45
CA GLY A 931 -21.51 -11.34 -14.80
C GLY A 931 -22.72 -10.67 -15.44
N ARG A 932 -23.51 -11.42 -16.24
CA ARG A 932 -24.60 -10.87 -17.07
C ARG A 932 -25.58 -9.99 -16.29
N ALA A 933 -26.04 -10.44 -15.12
CA ALA A 933 -27.03 -9.70 -14.32
C ALA A 933 -26.53 -8.31 -13.86
N VAL A 934 -25.22 -8.16 -13.61
CA VAL A 934 -24.60 -6.88 -13.26
C VAL A 934 -24.62 -5.94 -14.46
N LEU A 935 -24.27 -6.43 -15.65
CA LEU A 935 -24.28 -5.66 -16.89
C LEU A 935 -25.71 -5.23 -17.28
N ASP A 936 -26.68 -6.15 -17.22
CA ASP A 936 -28.08 -5.90 -17.54
C ASP A 936 -28.72 -4.84 -16.61
N GLU A 937 -28.26 -4.73 -15.35
CA GLU A 937 -28.74 -3.72 -14.40
C GLU A 937 -28.04 -2.37 -14.58
N LEU A 938 -26.76 -2.37 -14.96
CA LEU A 938 -25.97 -1.16 -15.24
C LEU A 938 -26.41 -0.46 -16.53
N GLU A 939 -26.72 -1.24 -17.57
CA GLU A 939 -27.31 -0.75 -18.82
C GLU A 939 -28.58 0.06 -18.55
N LYS A 940 -29.48 -0.49 -17.72
CA LYS A 940 -30.74 0.16 -17.30
C LYS A 940 -30.52 1.35 -16.38
N SER A 941 -29.58 1.23 -15.43
CA SER A 941 -29.31 2.28 -14.43
C SER A 941 -28.63 3.51 -15.01
N LEU A 942 -27.94 3.38 -16.14
CA LEU A 942 -27.19 4.46 -16.80
C LEU A 942 -27.76 4.82 -18.19
N GLU A 943 -28.91 4.24 -18.56
CA GLU A 943 -29.59 4.42 -19.85
C GLU A 943 -28.64 4.28 -21.06
N LEU A 944 -27.82 3.23 -21.02
CA LEU A 944 -26.82 2.89 -22.03
C LEU A 944 -27.43 2.03 -23.14
N THR A 945 -26.89 2.17 -24.34
CA THR A 945 -27.29 1.35 -25.50
C THR A 945 -26.41 0.10 -25.65
N GLU A 946 -26.85 -0.87 -26.44
CA GLU A 946 -26.06 -2.07 -26.75
C GLU A 946 -24.63 -1.75 -27.20
N TRP A 947 -24.43 -0.73 -28.05
CA TRP A 947 -23.12 -0.28 -28.50
C TRP A 947 -22.15 0.09 -27.36
N HIS A 948 -22.66 0.69 -26.28
CA HIS A 948 -21.87 1.03 -25.09
C HIS A 948 -21.58 -0.20 -24.22
N MET A 949 -22.49 -1.18 -24.21
CA MET A 949 -22.38 -2.39 -23.39
C MET A 949 -21.61 -3.52 -24.10
N GLU A 950 -21.48 -3.47 -25.42
CA GLU A 950 -20.82 -4.45 -26.27
C GLU A 950 -19.40 -4.82 -25.80
N PRO A 951 -18.48 -3.89 -25.43
CA PRO A 951 -17.15 -4.26 -24.95
C PRO A 951 -17.18 -5.14 -23.70
N SER A 952 -18.07 -4.83 -22.76
CA SER A 952 -18.28 -5.58 -21.52
C SER A 952 -18.97 -6.92 -21.76
N ARG A 953 -20.01 -6.95 -22.61
CA ARG A 953 -20.73 -8.19 -22.97
C ARG A 953 -19.84 -9.15 -23.74
N MET A 954 -19.06 -8.68 -24.70
CA MET A 954 -18.13 -9.50 -25.48
C MET A 954 -16.95 -9.98 -24.63
N THR A 955 -16.40 -9.14 -23.75
CA THR A 955 -15.37 -9.55 -22.78
C THR A 955 -15.88 -10.68 -21.88
N LEU A 956 -17.07 -10.53 -21.30
CA LEU A 956 -17.71 -11.58 -20.51
C LEU A 956 -17.93 -12.85 -21.34
N TYR A 957 -18.43 -12.73 -22.57
CA TYR A 957 -18.67 -13.88 -23.44
C TYR A 957 -17.38 -14.65 -23.76
N ARG A 958 -16.30 -13.94 -24.14
CA ARG A 958 -15.09 -14.55 -24.70
C ARG A 958 -14.02 -14.94 -23.67
N PHE A 959 -13.82 -14.11 -22.65
CA PHE A 959 -12.79 -14.26 -21.63
C PHE A 959 -13.36 -14.57 -20.25
N GLY A 960 -14.63 -14.25 -20.00
CA GLY A 960 -15.29 -14.43 -18.70
C GLY A 960 -14.88 -13.39 -17.66
N ASN A 961 -15.23 -13.64 -16.40
CA ASN A 961 -14.85 -12.76 -15.30
C ASN A 961 -13.38 -13.03 -14.93
N THR A 962 -12.48 -12.21 -15.48
CA THR A 962 -11.04 -12.18 -15.19
C THR A 962 -10.69 -11.24 -14.01
N SER A 963 -11.66 -11.05 -13.10
CA SER A 963 -11.57 -10.26 -11.87
C SER A 963 -11.00 -8.85 -12.09
N SER A 964 -9.87 -8.53 -11.45
CA SER A 964 -9.22 -7.21 -11.47
C SER A 964 -8.75 -6.75 -12.86
N SER A 965 -8.69 -7.65 -13.83
CA SER A 965 -8.14 -7.39 -15.16
C SER A 965 -9.17 -7.11 -16.26
N SER A 966 -10.47 -7.39 -16.06
CA SER A 966 -11.47 -7.39 -17.15
C SER A 966 -11.62 -6.04 -17.86
N LEU A 967 -11.51 -4.93 -17.14
CA LEU A 967 -11.56 -3.56 -17.69
C LEU A 967 -10.54 -3.28 -18.81
N TRP A 968 -9.44 -4.04 -18.83
CA TRP A 968 -8.39 -3.91 -19.84
C TRP A 968 -8.73 -4.72 -21.10
N TYR A 969 -9.41 -5.86 -20.97
CA TYR A 969 -9.96 -6.59 -22.12
C TYR A 969 -11.07 -5.78 -22.80
N GLU A 970 -11.91 -5.08 -22.02
CA GLU A 970 -12.96 -4.16 -22.50
C GLU A 970 -12.36 -2.96 -23.27
N LEU A 971 -11.29 -2.36 -22.74
CA LEU A 971 -10.55 -1.30 -23.43
C LEU A 971 -9.87 -1.82 -24.70
N ALA A 972 -9.25 -3.01 -24.65
CA ALA A 972 -8.65 -3.64 -25.82
C ALA A 972 -9.68 -3.99 -26.90
N TYR A 973 -10.90 -4.36 -26.53
CA TYR A 973 -12.00 -4.58 -27.48
C TYR A 973 -12.33 -3.30 -28.24
N THR A 974 -12.45 -2.20 -27.50
CA THR A 974 -12.75 -0.86 -28.04
C THR A 974 -11.64 -0.37 -28.97
N GLU A 975 -10.36 -0.61 -28.63
CA GLU A 975 -9.22 -0.38 -29.52
C GLU A 975 -9.28 -1.24 -30.79
N ALA A 976 -9.54 -2.55 -30.65
CA ALA A 976 -9.54 -3.49 -31.76
C ALA A 976 -10.68 -3.25 -32.76
N LYS A 977 -11.82 -2.71 -32.30
CA LYS A 977 -12.91 -2.22 -33.16
C LYS A 977 -12.60 -0.92 -33.90
N GLY A 978 -11.43 -0.30 -33.70
CA GLY A 978 -11.10 1.00 -34.29
C GLY A 978 -12.00 2.15 -33.80
N ARG A 979 -12.69 1.97 -32.66
CA ARG A 979 -13.62 2.97 -32.11
C ARG A 979 -12.89 4.16 -31.48
N MET A 980 -11.63 3.96 -31.06
CA MET A 980 -10.88 4.91 -30.26
C MET A 980 -10.24 6.04 -31.09
N LYS A 981 -10.78 7.26 -30.97
CA LYS A 981 -10.28 8.46 -31.65
C LYS A 981 -9.57 9.40 -30.68
N LYS A 982 -8.67 10.22 -31.21
CA LYS A 982 -8.00 11.29 -30.44
C LYS A 982 -9.02 12.29 -29.90
N GLY A 983 -9.01 12.51 -28.59
CA GLY A 983 -9.94 13.41 -27.90
C GLY A 983 -11.05 12.69 -27.14
N ASP A 984 -11.32 11.42 -27.47
CA ASP A 984 -12.35 10.62 -26.80
C ASP A 984 -12.02 10.43 -25.32
N ARG A 985 -13.06 10.38 -24.49
CA ARG A 985 -13.01 10.14 -23.06
C ARG A 985 -13.60 8.77 -22.76
N ILE A 986 -12.91 8.03 -21.88
CA ILE A 986 -13.26 6.66 -21.53
C ILE A 986 -13.55 6.59 -20.04
N TRP A 987 -14.69 6.00 -19.66
CA TRP A 987 -15.02 5.69 -18.28
C TRP A 987 -14.82 4.20 -17.99
N GLN A 988 -13.90 3.88 -17.10
CA GLN A 988 -13.76 2.56 -16.49
C GLN A 988 -14.46 2.54 -15.12
N ILE A 989 -15.26 1.51 -14.84
CA ILE A 989 -15.94 1.30 -13.54
C ILE A 989 -15.96 -0.17 -13.12
N ALA A 990 -15.55 -0.45 -11.87
CA ALA A 990 -15.52 -1.80 -11.32
C ALA A 990 -15.94 -1.87 -9.85
N PHE A 991 -16.46 -3.05 -9.49
CA PHE A 991 -16.97 -3.39 -8.17
C PHE A 991 -16.08 -4.43 -7.49
N GLY A 992 -15.98 -4.40 -6.16
CA GLY A 992 -15.14 -5.32 -5.38
C GLY A 992 -15.70 -5.58 -3.99
N SER A 993 -15.19 -6.60 -3.32
CA SER A 993 -15.68 -7.12 -2.03
C SER A 993 -15.57 -6.11 -0.87
N GLY A 994 -16.43 -6.27 0.15
CA GLY A 994 -16.52 -5.36 1.30
C GLY A 994 -17.06 -4.00 0.89
N PHE A 995 -18.24 -3.98 0.26
CA PHE A 995 -18.40 -3.47 -1.10
C PHE A 995 -17.66 -2.17 -1.46
N LYS A 996 -16.92 -2.18 -2.57
CA LYS A 996 -16.17 -1.04 -3.15
C LYS A 996 -16.66 -0.78 -4.57
N CYS A 997 -16.82 0.49 -4.95
CA CYS A 997 -17.08 0.91 -6.32
C CYS A 997 -16.06 1.99 -6.72
N ASN A 998 -15.26 1.71 -7.75
CA ASN A 998 -14.16 2.58 -8.14
C ASN A 998 -14.24 2.91 -9.63
N SER A 999 -13.81 4.12 -10.01
CA SER A 999 -13.80 4.59 -11.40
C SER A 999 -12.49 5.27 -11.80
N ALA A 1000 -12.16 5.14 -13.08
CA ALA A 1000 -11.09 5.90 -13.74
C ALA A 1000 -11.65 6.55 -15.01
N ALA A 1001 -11.31 7.82 -15.22
CA ALA A 1001 -11.63 8.60 -16.41
C ALA A 1001 -10.35 8.86 -17.20
N TRP A 1002 -10.34 8.51 -18.48
CA TRP A 1002 -9.19 8.64 -19.37
C TRP A 1002 -9.50 9.56 -20.55
N LEU A 1003 -8.46 10.12 -21.16
CA LEU A 1003 -8.50 10.89 -22.41
C LEU A 1003 -7.58 10.24 -23.44
N ALA A 1004 -8.09 9.88 -24.61
CA ALA A 1004 -7.30 9.39 -25.74
C ALA A 1004 -6.43 10.51 -26.32
N LEU A 1005 -5.10 10.32 -26.26
CA LEU A 1005 -4.12 11.30 -26.75
C LEU A 1005 -3.86 11.17 -28.26
N ARG A 1006 -4.18 10.01 -28.84
CA ARG A 1006 -4.09 9.68 -30.25
C ARG A 1006 -5.16 8.65 -30.61
N SER A 1007 -5.61 8.65 -31.86
CA SER A 1007 -6.48 7.58 -32.37
C SER A 1007 -5.69 6.26 -32.44
N ILE A 1008 -6.36 5.14 -32.21
CA ILE A 1008 -5.74 3.80 -32.27
C ILE A 1008 -6.12 3.14 -33.58
N ASP A 1009 -5.10 2.78 -34.37
CA ASP A 1009 -5.24 2.06 -35.63
C ASP A 1009 -5.09 0.55 -35.38
N PRO A 1010 -6.16 -0.26 -35.44
CA PRO A 1010 -6.11 -1.68 -35.11
C PRO A 1010 -5.28 -2.50 -36.11
N SER A 1011 -5.00 -1.98 -37.31
CA SER A 1011 -4.12 -2.64 -38.29
C SER A 1011 -2.64 -2.59 -37.86
N LYS A 1012 -2.26 -1.56 -37.09
CA LYS A 1012 -0.89 -1.30 -36.61
C LYS A 1012 -0.69 -1.73 -35.16
N GLU A 1013 -1.73 -1.63 -34.33
CA GLU A 1013 -1.66 -1.92 -32.91
C GLU A 1013 -2.38 -3.21 -32.52
N LYS A 1014 -1.68 -4.34 -32.68
CA LYS A 1014 -2.19 -5.64 -32.26
C LYS A 1014 -2.43 -5.71 -30.74
N ASN A 1015 -3.52 -6.36 -30.35
CA ASN A 1015 -3.88 -6.67 -28.96
C ASN A 1015 -4.57 -8.06 -28.89
N VAL A 1016 -5.11 -8.44 -27.72
CA VAL A 1016 -5.67 -9.79 -27.51
C VAL A 1016 -6.85 -10.16 -28.40
N TRP A 1017 -7.55 -9.18 -28.97
CA TRP A 1017 -8.70 -9.39 -29.84
C TRP A 1017 -8.35 -9.43 -31.33
N THR A 1018 -7.15 -8.98 -31.73
CA THR A 1018 -6.85 -8.65 -33.14
C THR A 1018 -7.16 -9.77 -34.13
N ASP A 1019 -6.93 -11.02 -33.75
CA ASP A 1019 -7.10 -12.17 -34.67
C ASP A 1019 -8.57 -12.65 -34.77
N GLU A 1020 -9.46 -12.18 -33.89
CA GLU A 1020 -10.86 -12.67 -33.77
C GLU A 1020 -11.91 -11.55 -33.60
N ILE A 1021 -11.51 -10.27 -33.70
CA ILE A 1021 -12.41 -9.13 -33.42
C ILE A 1021 -13.57 -8.99 -34.42
N ASN A 1022 -13.50 -9.64 -35.57
CA ASN A 1022 -14.62 -9.66 -36.53
C ASN A 1022 -15.71 -10.67 -36.12
N ASP A 1023 -15.36 -11.70 -35.35
CA ASP A 1023 -16.29 -12.72 -34.85
C ASP A 1023 -17.13 -12.22 -33.66
N PHE A 1024 -16.81 -11.05 -33.12
CA PHE A 1024 -17.53 -10.38 -32.02
C PHE A 1024 -17.85 -8.96 -32.46
N PRO A 1025 -19.10 -8.58 -32.79
CA PRO A 1025 -20.26 -8.90 -31.96
C PRO A 1025 -20.97 -10.21 -32.34
N VAL A 1026 -21.22 -11.03 -31.33
CA VAL A 1026 -22.21 -12.11 -31.41
C VAL A 1026 -23.53 -11.62 -30.83
N HIS A 1027 -24.64 -11.92 -31.49
CA HIS A 1027 -25.97 -11.61 -30.95
C HIS A 1027 -26.28 -12.56 -29.77
N VAL A 1028 -26.03 -12.10 -28.54
CA VAL A 1028 -26.32 -12.86 -27.31
C VAL A 1028 -27.81 -12.72 -26.99
N PRO A 1029 -28.63 -13.79 -27.06
CA PRO A 1029 -30.08 -13.66 -26.86
C PRO A 1029 -30.43 -13.03 -25.51
N LEU A 1030 -31.29 -12.02 -25.54
CA LEU A 1030 -31.95 -11.50 -24.35
C LEU A 1030 -32.91 -12.57 -23.82
N VAL A 1031 -32.47 -13.29 -22.78
CA VAL A 1031 -33.34 -14.24 -22.09
C VAL A 1031 -34.46 -13.43 -21.44
N GLN A 1032 -35.68 -13.57 -21.96
CA GLN A 1032 -36.86 -12.93 -21.38
C GLN A 1032 -36.95 -13.31 -19.90
N ARG A 1033 -37.15 -12.32 -19.03
CA ARG A 1033 -37.46 -12.54 -17.61
C ARG A 1033 -38.87 -13.12 -17.51
N ILE A 1034 -39.01 -14.43 -17.69
CA ILE A 1034 -40.18 -15.15 -17.18
C ILE A 1034 -40.15 -14.97 -15.65
N GLY A 1035 -41.26 -14.48 -15.09
CA GLY A 1035 -41.37 -14.13 -13.68
C GLY A 1035 -41.42 -15.35 -12.74
N SER A 1036 -41.54 -15.04 -11.44
CA SER A 1036 -41.44 -15.91 -10.25
C SER A 1036 -40.04 -16.52 -10.01
#